data_AF-A0A6J5V098-F1
#
_entry.id   AF-A0A6J5V098-F1
#
_cell.length_a   1.000
_cell.length_b   1.000
_cell.length_c   1.000
_cell.angle_alpha   90.00
_cell.angle_beta   90.00
_cell.angle_gamma   90.00
#
_symmetry.space_group_name_H-M   'P 1'
#
loop_
_entity.id
_entity.type
_entity.pdbx_description
1 polymer ?
#
loop_
_entity_poly.entity_id
_entity_poly.type
_entity_poly.pdbx_seq_one_letter_code
_entity_poly.pdbx_strand_id
1 'polypeptide(L)'
;MASPGLSNRNNGKRLGITEPISLGGPTEYDVIKTRELEKYLQDARLYESQEEAVSREEVLGRLDQIVKIWVKTISRAKGLNEQLVHEANAKIFTFGSYRLGVHGPGADIDTLCVGPRHATREEDFFGELQRMLSEMPEVTELHPVPDAHVPVMKFKFSGVSIDLLYAKLSLWVIPEDLDISQDSILQNADEQTVRSLNGCRVTDQILRLVPSIQNFRTTLRCMRLWAKRRGVYSNVAGFLGGINWALLVARICQLYPNALPNMLVSRFFRVYTQWRWPNPVMLCAIEEGSLGLQVWDPRRNPKDKYHLMPIITPAYPSMNSSYNVSSSTLRIMLEEFQRGNEICEAMEANKADWDTLFESYEFFEAYKNYLQIDISAENADDFRKWKGWVESRLRQLTLKIERHTYDMLQCHPHPGDFSDKSRPFHSSYFMGLQRKQGVPVTEGEQFDIRATVEEFKQSVNRYTLLVHGMEIRVSHVKRRNIPNFVFPGEVRPLRPSKVTWGSRRGSELKVSGDAQPDKLCEDGGQKRKRVDDTVETDSKYAKSLHLCSGEVHAASPPISTISSRSTKCESMDANKKVDDSIAVSLEKIENPADIPYQNGQIEVLSRCNPPNDSLPAAANTSSFKEAEKMVLEKNMAGPYVSHQAFPELDELEDDSEYRHQVKDFSRNMKSSQMEPSEESVSVSAPVNSSNGAGPSTDSYNGGLEELEPAELMVPSSNGTPPEPVAQKKSIIRLNFTSLSKAAGKSSKGC
;
A
#
# COMPACT_ATOMS: atom_id res chain seq x y z
N MET A 1 27.51 43.44 -7.07
CA MET A 1 26.44 44.29 -7.66
C MET A 1 25.20 43.42 -7.86
N ALA A 2 24.13 43.93 -8.48
CA ALA A 2 22.79 43.36 -8.37
C ALA A 2 22.55 42.09 -9.24
N SER A 3 21.66 41.21 -8.72
CA SER A 3 20.43 40.66 -9.33
C SER A 3 20.37 40.27 -10.83
N PRO A 4 19.57 39.24 -11.22
CA PRO A 4 18.34 38.81 -10.54
C PRO A 4 18.20 37.31 -10.21
N GLY A 5 17.48 37.02 -9.12
CA GLY A 5 16.91 35.70 -8.87
C GLY A 5 15.57 35.52 -9.59
N LEU A 6 15.32 34.32 -10.10
CA LEU A 6 14.04 33.93 -10.71
C LEU A 6 12.98 33.65 -9.63
N SER A 7 12.29 34.69 -9.18
CA SER A 7 11.08 34.54 -8.36
C SER A 7 9.96 33.92 -9.19
N ASN A 8 9.56 32.67 -8.87
CA ASN A 8 8.46 31.98 -9.52
C ASN A 8 7.12 32.72 -9.31
N ARG A 9 6.74 33.56 -10.29
CA ARG A 9 5.36 34.05 -10.45
C ARG A 9 4.45 32.92 -10.93
N ASN A 10 4.02 32.07 -10.01
CA ASN A 10 2.88 31.19 -10.26
C ASN A 10 1.63 32.06 -10.45
N ASN A 11 1.02 32.00 -11.64
CA ASN A 11 -0.15 32.79 -12.04
C ASN A 11 -1.42 32.38 -11.26
N GLY A 12 -1.54 32.77 -9.99
CA GLY A 12 -2.76 32.71 -9.17
C GLY A 12 -3.39 31.33 -8.95
N LYS A 13 -2.79 30.25 -9.47
CA LYS A 13 -3.41 28.93 -9.57
C LYS A 13 -3.29 28.19 -8.24
N ARG A 14 -4.39 28.15 -7.49
CA ARG A 14 -4.56 27.45 -6.22
C ARG A 14 -4.16 25.98 -6.34
N LEU A 15 -3.13 25.57 -5.60
CA LEU A 15 -2.66 24.19 -5.57
C LEU A 15 -3.45 23.40 -4.51
N GLY A 16 -4.58 22.83 -4.92
CA GLY A 16 -5.41 21.97 -4.07
C GLY A 16 -6.87 22.39 -3.95
N ILE A 17 -7.66 21.52 -3.32
CA ILE A 17 -9.11 21.67 -3.14
C ILE A 17 -9.51 22.57 -1.95
N THR A 18 -8.59 22.87 -1.03
CA THR A 18 -8.80 23.76 0.13
C THR A 18 -7.73 24.85 0.15
N GLU A 19 -7.91 25.86 1.00
CA GLU A 19 -6.80 26.73 1.38
C GLU A 19 -5.68 25.93 2.10
N PRO A 20 -4.43 26.41 2.06
CA PRO A 20 -3.38 25.97 2.96
C PRO A 20 -3.75 26.16 4.43
N ILE A 21 -3.24 25.28 5.29
CA ILE A 21 -3.41 25.40 6.76
C ILE A 21 -2.44 26.46 7.31
N SER A 22 -1.24 26.57 6.74
CA SER A 22 -0.28 27.61 7.10
C SER A 22 0.59 28.01 5.90
N LEU A 23 0.80 29.32 5.75
CA LEU A 23 1.77 29.91 4.82
C LEU A 23 3.10 30.28 5.51
N GLY A 24 3.28 29.90 6.78
CA GLY A 24 4.50 30.17 7.53
C GLY A 24 5.73 29.55 6.87
N GLY A 25 6.78 30.36 6.70
CA GLY A 25 8.09 29.87 6.27
C GLY A 25 8.85 29.14 7.38
N PRO A 26 9.97 28.46 7.04
CA PRO A 26 10.80 27.77 8.01
C PRO A 26 11.56 28.73 8.93
N THR A 27 11.82 28.29 10.15
CA THR A 27 12.80 28.94 11.04
C THR A 27 14.22 28.45 10.73
N GLU A 28 15.25 29.10 11.29
CA GLU A 28 16.63 28.61 11.20
C GLU A 28 16.78 27.20 11.83
N TYR A 29 16.01 26.91 12.89
CA TYR A 29 15.93 25.58 13.49
C TYR A 29 15.38 24.54 12.51
N ASP A 30 14.37 24.88 11.71
CA ASP A 30 13.83 23.98 10.67
C ASP A 30 14.83 23.72 9.54
N VAL A 31 15.64 24.71 9.17
CA VAL A 31 16.75 24.54 8.21
C VAL A 31 17.79 23.56 8.76
N ILE A 32 18.16 23.67 10.05
CA ILE A 32 19.09 22.75 10.72
C ILE A 32 18.48 21.33 10.77
N LYS A 33 17.23 21.18 11.23
CA LYS A 33 16.55 19.87 11.30
C LYS A 33 16.27 19.25 9.93
N THR A 34 16.14 20.05 8.88
CA THR A 34 16.10 19.54 7.50
C THR A 34 17.44 18.97 7.07
N ARG A 35 18.57 19.66 7.35
CA ARG A 35 19.91 19.13 7.03
C ARG A 35 20.24 17.85 7.81
N GLU A 36 19.81 17.74 9.07
CA GLU A 36 19.90 16.50 9.85
C GLU A 36 19.15 15.35 9.16
N LEU A 37 17.91 15.59 8.72
CA LEU A 37 17.10 14.62 8.00
C LEU A 37 17.72 14.24 6.65
N GLU A 38 18.15 15.21 5.85
CA GLU A 38 18.76 14.95 4.54
C GLU A 38 20.03 14.10 4.66
N LYS A 39 20.87 14.37 5.67
CA LYS A 39 22.01 13.51 5.99
C LYS A 39 21.56 12.10 6.39
N TYR A 40 20.57 11.96 7.28
CA TYR A 40 20.06 10.65 7.69
C TYR A 40 19.57 9.81 6.49
N LEU A 41 18.90 10.43 5.52
CA LEU A 41 18.43 9.75 4.30
C LEU A 41 19.58 9.37 3.35
N GLN A 42 20.70 10.12 3.36
CA GLN A 42 21.94 9.77 2.64
C GLN A 42 22.67 8.60 3.31
N ASP A 43 22.86 8.66 4.63
CA ASP A 43 23.48 7.59 5.44
C ASP A 43 22.66 6.27 5.33
N ALA A 44 21.33 6.37 5.21
CA ALA A 44 20.41 5.27 4.93
C ALA A 44 20.41 4.76 3.46
N ARG A 45 21.29 5.28 2.59
CA ARG A 45 21.48 4.89 1.18
C ARG A 45 20.22 4.96 0.31
N LEU A 46 19.42 6.03 0.46
CA LEU A 46 18.16 6.24 -0.29
C LEU A 46 18.32 7.05 -1.59
N TYR A 47 19.56 7.29 -2.01
CA TYR A 47 19.93 8.00 -3.23
C TYR A 47 20.80 7.07 -4.06
N GLU A 48 20.56 7.02 -5.38
CA GLU A 48 21.40 6.27 -6.32
C GLU A 48 22.75 6.96 -6.53
N SER A 49 23.73 6.23 -7.06
CA SER A 49 25.01 6.81 -7.46
C SER A 49 24.92 7.54 -8.81
N GLN A 50 25.90 8.40 -9.12
CA GLN A 50 25.92 9.11 -10.41
C GLN A 50 26.13 8.15 -11.59
N GLU A 51 26.83 7.04 -11.34
CA GLU A 51 27.08 5.94 -12.28
C GLU A 51 25.82 5.12 -12.54
N GLU A 52 25.03 4.82 -11.48
CA GLU A 52 23.68 4.23 -11.65
C GLU A 52 22.79 5.16 -12.49
N ALA A 53 22.76 6.46 -12.19
CA ALA A 53 21.94 7.43 -12.91
C ALA A 53 22.28 7.51 -14.40
N VAL A 54 23.57 7.61 -14.76
CA VAL A 54 24.03 7.61 -16.16
C VAL A 54 23.67 6.30 -16.86
N SER A 55 23.87 5.16 -16.21
CA SER A 55 23.50 3.85 -16.77
C SER A 55 22.00 3.75 -17.08
N ARG A 56 21.12 4.31 -16.22
CA ARG A 56 19.67 4.40 -16.49
C ARG A 56 19.34 5.29 -17.69
N GLU A 57 20.01 6.43 -17.84
CA GLU A 57 19.81 7.34 -18.98
C GLU A 57 20.26 6.72 -20.30
N GLU A 58 21.42 6.05 -20.32
CA GLU A 58 21.91 5.29 -21.49
C GLU A 58 20.96 4.17 -21.89
N VAL A 59 20.48 3.38 -20.92
CA VAL A 59 19.53 2.29 -21.13
C VAL A 59 18.20 2.80 -21.68
N LEU A 60 17.68 3.93 -21.18
CA LEU A 60 16.47 4.57 -21.70
C LEU A 60 16.67 5.10 -23.12
N GLY A 61 17.80 5.76 -23.42
CA GLY A 61 18.13 6.22 -24.76
C GLY A 61 18.23 5.09 -25.78
N ARG A 62 18.82 3.95 -25.39
CA ARG A 62 18.83 2.73 -26.22
C ARG A 62 17.43 2.15 -26.41
N LEU A 63 16.59 2.14 -25.36
CA LEU A 63 15.23 1.60 -25.46
C LEU A 63 14.31 2.45 -26.36
N ASP A 64 14.42 3.79 -26.35
CA ASP A 64 13.70 4.66 -27.28
C ASP A 64 14.08 4.35 -28.74
N GLN A 65 15.37 4.17 -29.02
CA GLN A 65 15.86 3.77 -30.34
C GLN A 65 15.31 2.40 -30.77
N ILE A 66 15.23 1.42 -29.86
CA ILE A 66 14.69 0.07 -30.12
C ILE A 66 13.20 0.15 -30.49
N VAL A 67 12.37 0.85 -29.71
CA VAL A 67 10.92 0.93 -30.02
C VAL A 67 10.64 1.70 -31.32
N LYS A 68 11.50 2.67 -31.66
CA LYS A 68 11.42 3.40 -32.94
C LYS A 68 11.79 2.51 -34.13
N ILE A 69 12.79 1.64 -34.01
CA ILE A 69 13.11 0.63 -35.04
C ILE A 69 11.97 -0.39 -35.17
N TRP A 70 11.48 -0.92 -34.05
CA TRP A 70 10.38 -1.89 -33.97
C TRP A 70 9.11 -1.41 -34.71
N VAL A 71 8.63 -0.19 -34.44
CA VAL A 71 7.45 0.34 -35.15
C VAL A 71 7.70 0.55 -36.64
N LYS A 72 8.93 0.86 -37.09
CA LYS A 72 9.24 0.93 -38.52
C LYS A 72 9.27 -0.45 -39.19
N THR A 73 9.77 -1.48 -38.51
CA THR A 73 9.68 -2.89 -38.95
C THR A 73 8.22 -3.31 -39.14
N ILE A 74 7.36 -3.06 -38.14
CA ILE A 74 5.91 -3.36 -38.22
C ILE A 74 5.24 -2.60 -39.35
N SER A 75 5.52 -1.30 -39.48
CA SER A 75 4.88 -0.46 -40.49
C SER A 75 5.17 -0.98 -41.91
N ARG A 76 6.38 -1.48 -42.16
CA ARG A 76 6.73 -2.15 -43.42
C ARG A 76 6.09 -3.54 -43.54
N ALA A 77 6.11 -4.35 -42.48
CA ALA A 77 5.51 -5.69 -42.47
C ALA A 77 4.00 -5.66 -42.74
N LYS A 78 3.29 -4.60 -42.30
CA LYS A 78 1.86 -4.37 -42.54
C LYS A 78 1.57 -3.60 -43.84
N GLY A 79 2.56 -3.46 -44.73
CA GLY A 79 2.38 -2.93 -46.09
C GLY A 79 2.07 -1.43 -46.17
N LEU A 80 2.42 -0.64 -45.15
CA LEU A 80 2.29 0.82 -45.24
C LEU A 80 3.32 1.38 -46.23
N ASN A 81 2.98 2.51 -46.87
CA ASN A 81 3.89 3.13 -47.85
C ASN A 81 5.17 3.66 -47.19
N GLU A 82 6.27 3.74 -47.93
CA GLU A 82 7.58 4.11 -47.37
C GLU A 82 7.64 5.53 -46.77
N GLN A 83 6.73 6.44 -47.13
CA GLN A 83 6.61 7.73 -46.42
C GLN A 83 6.08 7.51 -44.99
N LEU A 84 4.98 6.78 -44.84
CA LEU A 84 4.45 6.41 -43.52
C LEU A 84 5.43 5.55 -42.73
N VAL A 85 6.22 4.67 -43.37
CA VAL A 85 7.28 3.90 -42.69
C VAL A 85 8.44 4.81 -42.26
N HIS A 86 8.78 5.84 -43.03
CA HIS A 86 9.78 6.83 -42.65
C HIS A 86 9.31 7.71 -41.48
N GLU A 87 8.05 8.14 -41.49
CA GLU A 87 7.41 8.95 -40.45
C GLU A 87 7.00 8.13 -39.21
N ALA A 88 6.82 6.81 -39.33
CA ALA A 88 6.34 5.94 -38.27
C ALA A 88 7.24 6.00 -37.03
N ASN A 89 6.61 6.14 -35.86
CA ASN A 89 7.30 6.50 -34.63
C ASN A 89 6.66 5.82 -33.41
N ALA A 90 7.46 5.64 -32.36
CA ALA A 90 7.03 5.27 -31.02
C ALA A 90 7.82 6.11 -30.01
N LYS A 91 7.28 6.29 -28.81
CA LYS A 91 7.90 7.12 -27.78
C LYS A 91 7.79 6.44 -26.42
N ILE A 92 8.89 6.42 -25.66
CA ILE A 92 8.84 5.96 -24.27
C ILE A 92 8.57 7.11 -23.29
N PHE A 93 7.84 6.82 -22.22
CA PHE A 93 7.58 7.73 -21.11
C PHE A 93 7.84 7.00 -19.79
N THR A 94 8.67 7.56 -18.91
CA THR A 94 8.86 6.99 -17.56
C THR A 94 7.77 7.46 -16.61
N PHE A 95 7.43 6.63 -15.62
CA PHE A 95 6.47 6.97 -14.57
C PHE A 95 6.96 6.50 -13.19
N GLY A 96 6.04 6.39 -12.23
CA GLY A 96 6.28 5.73 -10.95
C GLY A 96 7.46 6.31 -10.16
N SER A 97 8.26 5.46 -9.53
CA SER A 97 9.24 5.95 -8.54
C SER A 97 10.46 6.65 -9.15
N TYR A 98 10.82 6.25 -10.39
CA TYR A 98 11.89 6.88 -11.18
C TYR A 98 11.50 8.28 -11.65
N ARG A 99 10.36 8.44 -12.32
CA ARG A 99 9.87 9.76 -12.81
C ARG A 99 9.59 10.74 -11.68
N LEU A 100 9.08 10.27 -10.54
CA LEU A 100 8.95 11.10 -9.33
C LEU A 100 10.31 11.56 -8.78
N GLY A 101 11.43 10.93 -9.15
CA GLY A 101 12.78 11.24 -8.67
C GLY A 101 12.98 10.84 -7.21
N VAL A 102 12.37 9.74 -6.78
CA VAL A 102 12.41 9.21 -5.40
C VAL A 102 12.82 7.74 -5.32
N HIS A 103 13.19 7.13 -6.45
CA HIS A 103 13.87 5.85 -6.49
C HIS A 103 15.23 5.89 -5.76
N GLY A 104 15.83 4.72 -5.59
CA GLY A 104 17.14 4.53 -4.98
C GLY A 104 17.90 3.38 -5.67
N PRO A 105 19.05 2.96 -5.11
CA PRO A 105 19.92 1.96 -5.72
C PRO A 105 19.19 0.68 -6.09
N GLY A 106 19.49 0.13 -7.27
CA GLY A 106 18.89 -1.12 -7.78
C GLY A 106 17.38 -1.11 -8.02
N ALA A 107 16.69 0.04 -7.95
CA ALA A 107 15.26 0.13 -8.27
C ALA A 107 14.96 -0.11 -9.76
N ASP A 108 13.73 -0.49 -10.04
CA ASP A 108 13.12 -0.65 -11.36
C ASP A 108 12.84 0.70 -12.06
N ILE A 109 12.78 0.68 -13.40
CA ILE A 109 12.26 1.80 -14.21
C ILE A 109 10.88 1.45 -14.78
N ASP A 110 9.85 1.97 -14.10
CA ASP A 110 8.48 2.09 -14.61
C ASP A 110 8.47 2.82 -15.98
N THR A 111 8.23 2.10 -17.09
CA THR A 111 8.32 2.64 -18.46
C THR A 111 7.08 2.31 -19.29
N LEU A 112 6.56 3.28 -20.03
CA LEU A 112 5.44 3.11 -20.96
C LEU A 112 5.91 3.33 -22.40
N CYS A 113 5.77 2.31 -23.25
CA CYS A 113 5.86 2.47 -24.70
C CYS A 113 4.51 2.94 -25.25
N VAL A 114 4.53 4.02 -26.04
CA VAL A 114 3.37 4.57 -26.76
C VAL A 114 3.57 4.34 -28.26
N GLY A 115 2.66 3.58 -28.88
CA GLY A 115 2.73 3.21 -30.29
C GLY A 115 1.46 3.53 -31.10
N PRO A 116 1.56 3.53 -32.44
CA PRO A 116 0.49 3.91 -33.35
C PRO A 116 -0.57 2.80 -33.51
N ARG A 117 -1.72 3.16 -34.07
CA ARG A 117 -2.95 2.33 -34.13
C ARG A 117 -2.80 0.96 -34.79
N HIS A 118 -1.79 0.77 -35.63
CA HIS A 118 -1.53 -0.48 -36.37
C HIS A 118 -0.57 -1.44 -35.65
N ALA A 119 0.11 -0.97 -34.60
CA ALA A 119 0.85 -1.83 -33.68
C ALA A 119 -0.10 -2.32 -32.57
N THR A 120 -0.39 -3.62 -32.59
CA THR A 120 -1.24 -4.32 -31.62
C THR A 120 -0.47 -4.58 -30.31
N ARG A 121 -1.16 -5.05 -29.28
CA ARG A 121 -0.50 -5.49 -28.04
C ARG A 121 -0.07 -6.95 -28.16
N GLU A 122 -0.84 -7.73 -28.90
CA GLU A 122 -0.82 -9.19 -28.96
C GLU A 122 0.25 -9.70 -29.93
N GLU A 123 0.19 -9.27 -31.21
CA GLU A 123 1.11 -9.73 -32.27
C GLU A 123 2.39 -8.90 -32.30
N ASP A 124 2.29 -7.60 -32.06
CA ASP A 124 3.37 -6.65 -32.30
C ASP A 124 4.23 -6.41 -31.05
N PHE A 125 3.60 -6.15 -29.89
CA PHE A 125 4.33 -5.86 -28.65
C PHE A 125 4.77 -7.14 -27.91
N PHE A 126 3.85 -8.06 -27.61
CA PHE A 126 4.21 -9.36 -27.02
C PHE A 126 4.71 -10.40 -28.03
N GLY A 127 4.64 -10.13 -29.34
CA GLY A 127 5.31 -10.89 -30.38
C GLY A 127 6.62 -10.22 -30.81
N GLU A 128 6.55 -9.30 -31.77
CA GLU A 128 7.74 -8.77 -32.45
C GLU A 128 8.70 -7.98 -31.54
N LEU A 129 8.23 -7.11 -30.63
CA LEU A 129 9.15 -6.41 -29.71
C LEU A 129 9.80 -7.39 -28.72
N GLN A 130 9.00 -8.32 -28.19
CA GLN A 130 9.51 -9.37 -27.32
C GLN A 130 10.59 -10.21 -28.02
N ARG A 131 10.38 -10.56 -29.30
CA ARG A 131 11.37 -11.26 -30.13
C ARG A 131 12.64 -10.44 -30.30
N MET A 132 12.54 -9.19 -30.75
CA MET A 132 13.68 -8.28 -30.89
C MET A 132 14.47 -8.13 -29.58
N LEU A 133 13.78 -8.00 -28.43
CA LEU A 133 14.42 -7.93 -27.12
C LEU A 133 15.09 -9.27 -26.74
N SER A 134 14.49 -10.41 -27.07
CA SER A 134 15.07 -11.75 -26.78
C SER A 134 16.31 -12.09 -27.62
N GLU A 135 16.47 -11.45 -28.78
CA GLU A 135 17.63 -11.60 -29.67
C GLU A 135 18.83 -10.73 -29.23
N MET A 136 18.66 -9.83 -28.25
CA MET A 136 19.70 -8.92 -27.76
C MET A 136 20.48 -9.50 -26.56
N PRO A 137 21.83 -9.61 -26.62
CA PRO A 137 22.63 -10.21 -25.54
C PRO A 137 22.70 -9.37 -24.26
N GLU A 138 22.39 -8.07 -24.31
CA GLU A 138 22.33 -7.22 -23.11
C GLU A 138 20.97 -7.29 -22.39
N VAL A 139 19.98 -8.00 -22.97
CA VAL A 139 18.67 -8.22 -22.37
C VAL A 139 18.66 -9.59 -21.67
N THR A 140 18.29 -9.59 -20.40
CA THR A 140 18.25 -10.76 -19.53
C THR A 140 16.96 -10.77 -18.71
N GLU A 141 16.58 -11.93 -18.15
CA GLU A 141 15.36 -12.08 -17.32
C GLU A 141 14.07 -11.58 -18.01
N LEU A 142 13.97 -11.74 -19.34
CA LEU A 142 12.81 -11.32 -20.12
C LEU A 142 11.58 -12.18 -19.80
N HIS A 143 10.58 -11.54 -19.20
CA HIS A 143 9.40 -12.16 -18.63
C HIS A 143 8.14 -11.35 -19.01
N PRO A 144 7.44 -11.72 -20.11
CA PRO A 144 6.17 -11.13 -20.48
C PRO A 144 5.04 -11.60 -19.56
N VAL A 145 4.11 -10.68 -19.25
CA VAL A 145 2.90 -10.96 -18.47
C VAL A 145 1.68 -10.31 -19.15
N PRO A 146 1.16 -10.92 -20.24
CA PRO A 146 0.04 -10.36 -20.99
C PRO A 146 -1.29 -10.41 -20.22
N ASP A 147 -1.50 -11.44 -19.38
CA ASP A 147 -2.73 -11.64 -18.58
C ASP A 147 -2.81 -10.76 -17.32
N ALA A 148 -1.86 -9.84 -17.10
CA ALA A 148 -1.89 -8.93 -15.97
C ALA A 148 -3.00 -7.86 -16.13
N HIS A 149 -3.52 -7.36 -14.99
CA HIS A 149 -4.51 -6.27 -14.98
C HIS A 149 -4.01 -5.01 -15.73
N VAL A 150 -2.70 -4.78 -15.73
CA VAL A 150 -2.00 -3.91 -16.67
C VAL A 150 -0.91 -4.75 -17.33
N PRO A 151 -1.01 -5.10 -18.63
CA PRO A 151 -0.05 -5.96 -19.31
C PRO A 151 1.35 -5.36 -19.37
N VAL A 152 2.37 -6.15 -19.03
CA VAL A 152 3.77 -5.70 -18.86
C VAL A 152 4.78 -6.71 -19.44
N MET A 153 5.87 -6.21 -20.02
CA MET A 153 7.11 -6.97 -20.20
C MET A 153 8.13 -6.55 -19.14
N LYS A 154 8.58 -7.49 -18.30
CA LYS A 154 9.63 -7.29 -17.31
C LYS A 154 10.95 -7.81 -17.87
N PHE A 155 12.03 -7.05 -17.75
CA PHE A 155 13.37 -7.50 -18.16
C PHE A 155 14.48 -6.69 -17.49
N LYS A 156 15.73 -7.18 -17.56
CA LYS A 156 16.94 -6.41 -17.27
C LYS A 156 17.65 -6.08 -18.57
N PHE A 157 17.94 -4.80 -18.80
CA PHE A 157 18.73 -4.33 -19.94
C PHE A 157 20.02 -3.71 -19.41
N SER A 158 21.17 -4.26 -19.79
CA SER A 158 22.49 -3.87 -19.26
C SER A 158 22.57 -3.92 -17.71
N GLY A 159 21.80 -4.81 -17.09
CA GLY A 159 21.67 -4.94 -15.63
C GLY A 159 20.60 -4.05 -14.97
N VAL A 160 20.06 -3.05 -15.67
CA VAL A 160 18.97 -2.18 -15.18
C VAL A 160 17.62 -2.87 -15.37
N SER A 161 16.86 -3.05 -14.30
CA SER A 161 15.50 -3.63 -14.36
C SER A 161 14.48 -2.63 -14.95
N ILE A 162 13.70 -3.08 -15.93
CA ILE A 162 12.67 -2.30 -16.64
C ILE A 162 11.33 -3.02 -16.57
N ASP A 163 10.28 -2.28 -16.21
CA ASP A 163 8.88 -2.68 -16.34
C ASP A 163 8.28 -1.92 -17.52
N LEU A 164 8.15 -2.58 -18.68
CA LEU A 164 7.66 -1.96 -19.92
C LEU A 164 6.17 -2.26 -20.16
N LEU A 165 5.35 -1.22 -20.05
CA LEU A 165 3.92 -1.23 -20.42
C LEU A 165 3.73 -0.83 -21.88
N TYR A 166 2.55 -1.13 -22.43
CA TYR A 166 2.15 -0.69 -23.78
C TYR A 166 0.80 0.04 -23.84
N ALA A 167 0.78 1.16 -24.55
CA ALA A 167 -0.39 1.94 -24.91
C ALA A 167 -0.47 2.15 -26.44
N LYS A 168 -1.54 1.65 -27.05
CA LYS A 168 -1.84 1.78 -28.48
C LYS A 168 -2.78 2.96 -28.71
N LEU A 169 -2.30 4.01 -29.36
CA LEU A 169 -3.12 5.21 -29.61
C LEU A 169 -3.84 5.15 -30.96
N SER A 170 -4.96 5.85 -31.07
CA SER A 170 -5.77 5.99 -32.29
C SER A 170 -5.12 6.84 -33.41
N LEU A 171 -3.78 6.98 -33.39
CA LEU A 171 -2.99 7.81 -34.30
C LEU A 171 -2.21 6.94 -35.29
N TRP A 172 -2.04 7.40 -36.54
CA TRP A 172 -1.20 6.71 -37.54
C TRP A 172 0.30 6.89 -37.30
N VAL A 173 0.70 8.05 -36.79
CA VAL A 173 2.08 8.42 -36.44
C VAL A 173 2.06 9.03 -35.04
N ILE A 174 3.10 8.75 -34.24
CA ILE A 174 3.26 9.30 -32.89
C ILE A 174 4.10 10.59 -32.95
N PRO A 175 3.55 11.77 -32.57
CA PRO A 175 4.31 13.02 -32.56
C PRO A 175 5.45 13.00 -31.53
N GLU A 176 6.60 13.58 -31.87
CA GLU A 176 7.71 13.74 -30.91
C GLU A 176 7.35 14.68 -29.75
N ASP A 177 6.48 15.66 -29.98
CA ASP A 177 5.98 16.62 -28.98
C ASP A 177 4.76 16.10 -28.18
N LEU A 178 4.34 14.84 -28.38
CA LEU A 178 3.13 14.26 -27.76
C LEU A 178 3.04 14.48 -26.24
N ASP A 179 2.01 15.22 -25.82
CA ASP A 179 1.60 15.41 -24.42
C ASP A 179 0.49 14.41 -24.04
N ILE A 180 0.89 13.34 -23.35
CA ILE A 180 -0.01 12.31 -22.80
C ILE A 180 -0.90 12.80 -21.64
N SER A 181 -0.72 14.02 -21.14
CA SER A 181 -1.52 14.55 -20.02
C SER A 181 -2.88 15.11 -20.44
N GLN A 182 -3.13 15.27 -21.75
CA GLN A 182 -4.43 15.68 -22.30
C GLN A 182 -5.42 14.51 -22.30
N ASP A 183 -6.68 14.73 -21.95
CA ASP A 183 -7.70 13.66 -21.87
C ASP A 183 -8.09 13.07 -23.23
N SER A 184 -7.89 13.82 -24.32
CA SER A 184 -8.06 13.36 -25.69
C SER A 184 -7.19 12.14 -26.04
N ILE A 185 -6.09 11.90 -25.31
CA ILE A 185 -5.22 10.73 -25.50
C ILE A 185 -5.94 9.40 -25.21
N LEU A 186 -7.03 9.44 -24.42
CA LEU A 186 -7.83 8.28 -24.06
C LEU A 186 -8.96 8.00 -25.08
N GLN A 187 -9.11 8.82 -26.13
CA GLN A 187 -10.19 8.67 -27.11
C GLN A 187 -10.05 7.38 -27.94
N ASN A 188 -11.09 6.53 -27.86
CA ASN A 188 -11.13 5.20 -28.45
C ASN A 188 -10.03 4.24 -27.93
N ALA A 189 -9.42 4.53 -26.78
CA ALA A 189 -8.46 3.64 -26.14
C ALA A 189 -9.17 2.43 -25.51
N ASP A 190 -8.59 1.24 -25.65
CA ASP A 190 -9.00 0.06 -24.89
C ASP A 190 -8.67 0.20 -23.40
N GLU A 191 -9.37 -0.56 -22.55
CA GLU A 191 -9.25 -0.40 -21.09
C GLU A 191 -7.83 -0.64 -20.57
N GLN A 192 -7.10 -1.61 -21.16
CA GLN A 192 -5.69 -1.86 -20.82
C GLN A 192 -4.81 -0.66 -21.22
N THR A 193 -5.02 -0.07 -22.40
CA THR A 193 -4.35 1.17 -22.84
C THR A 193 -4.64 2.34 -21.89
N VAL A 194 -5.88 2.52 -21.43
CA VAL A 194 -6.25 3.54 -20.42
C VAL A 194 -5.49 3.30 -19.10
N ARG A 195 -5.49 2.05 -18.59
CA ARG A 195 -4.75 1.67 -17.38
C ARG A 195 -3.24 1.93 -17.51
N SER A 196 -2.64 1.60 -18.65
CA SER A 196 -1.22 1.87 -18.95
C SER A 196 -0.89 3.36 -18.97
N LEU A 197 -1.71 4.18 -19.64
CA LEU A 197 -1.52 5.65 -19.72
C LEU A 197 -1.66 6.34 -18.36
N ASN A 198 -2.54 5.81 -17.49
CA ASN A 198 -2.82 6.41 -16.18
C ASN A 198 -1.58 6.46 -15.26
N GLY A 199 -0.64 5.52 -15.36
CA GLY A 199 0.61 5.54 -14.58
C GLY A 199 1.42 6.82 -14.80
N CYS A 200 1.68 7.17 -16.07
CA CYS A 200 2.35 8.40 -16.46
C CYS A 200 1.52 9.65 -16.13
N ARG A 201 0.23 9.66 -16.52
CA ARG A 201 -0.70 10.79 -16.33
C ARG A 201 -0.80 11.21 -14.87
N VAL A 202 -0.97 10.25 -13.96
CA VAL A 202 -1.02 10.50 -12.51
C VAL A 202 0.32 11.02 -11.99
N THR A 203 1.43 10.45 -12.45
CA THR A 203 2.77 10.84 -11.99
C THR A 203 3.09 12.29 -12.33
N ASP A 204 2.83 12.71 -13.57
CA ASP A 204 3.05 14.10 -13.99
C ASP A 204 2.07 15.07 -13.35
N GLN A 205 0.80 14.68 -13.12
CA GLN A 205 -0.14 15.51 -12.36
C GLN A 205 0.32 15.73 -10.91
N ILE A 206 0.88 14.72 -10.22
CA ILE A 206 1.47 14.90 -8.88
C ILE A 206 2.57 15.97 -8.90
N LEU A 207 3.50 15.90 -9.87
CA LEU A 207 4.59 16.85 -9.99
C LEU A 207 4.12 18.29 -10.33
N ARG A 208 3.00 18.43 -11.05
CA ARG A 208 2.34 19.72 -11.35
C ARG A 208 1.54 20.29 -10.16
N LEU A 209 1.08 19.44 -9.24
CA LEU A 209 0.19 19.80 -8.13
C LEU A 209 0.89 20.05 -6.79
N VAL A 210 2.23 19.98 -6.74
CA VAL A 210 3.05 20.30 -5.54
C VAL A 210 3.78 21.65 -5.67
N PRO A 211 3.84 22.46 -4.60
CA PRO A 211 4.48 23.79 -4.64
C PRO A 211 6.02 23.75 -4.69
N SER A 212 6.65 22.70 -4.15
CA SER A 212 8.09 22.46 -4.26
C SER A 212 8.35 20.97 -4.52
N ILE A 213 8.79 20.65 -5.74
CA ILE A 213 9.14 19.29 -6.15
C ILE A 213 10.29 18.72 -5.29
N GLN A 214 11.26 19.56 -4.89
CA GLN A 214 12.39 19.11 -4.07
C GLN A 214 11.95 18.76 -2.63
N ASN A 215 11.17 19.62 -1.98
CA ASN A 215 10.68 19.35 -0.62
C ASN A 215 9.77 18.11 -0.61
N PHE A 216 8.92 17.97 -1.65
CA PHE A 216 8.12 16.77 -1.90
C PHE A 216 9.00 15.51 -2.04
N ARG A 217 10.06 15.55 -2.87
CA ARG A 217 10.98 14.41 -3.10
C ARG A 217 11.68 13.95 -1.82
N THR A 218 12.26 14.87 -1.04
CA THR A 218 12.93 14.53 0.23
C THR A 218 11.92 14.00 1.26
N THR A 219 10.74 14.62 1.39
CA THR A 219 9.67 14.13 2.28
C THR A 219 9.18 12.75 1.87
N LEU A 220 9.00 12.48 0.57
CA LEU A 220 8.53 11.19 0.08
C LEU A 220 9.60 10.09 0.24
N ARG A 221 10.90 10.39 0.11
CA ARG A 221 11.98 9.46 0.52
C ARG A 221 11.87 9.09 2.00
N CYS A 222 11.73 10.09 2.88
CA CYS A 222 11.54 9.89 4.32
C CYS A 222 10.31 9.02 4.63
N MET A 223 9.13 9.37 4.12
CA MET A 223 7.90 8.62 4.41
C MET A 223 7.92 7.20 3.83
N ARG A 224 8.60 6.95 2.71
CA ARG A 224 8.80 5.59 2.17
C ARG A 224 9.76 4.75 3.01
N LEU A 225 10.83 5.34 3.55
CA LEU A 225 11.70 4.66 4.52
C LEU A 225 10.90 4.28 5.79
N TRP A 226 10.19 5.26 6.36
CA TRP A 226 9.35 5.06 7.55
C TRP A 226 8.31 3.96 7.33
N ALA A 227 7.52 4.04 6.24
CA ALA A 227 6.47 3.07 5.95
C ALA A 227 7.02 1.64 5.75
N LYS A 228 8.21 1.50 5.15
CA LYS A 228 8.92 0.20 5.05
C LYS A 228 9.37 -0.30 6.43
N ARG A 229 10.02 0.53 7.24
CA ARG A 229 10.49 0.18 8.59
C ARG A 229 9.33 -0.21 9.53
N ARG A 230 8.20 0.51 9.44
CA ARG A 230 7.01 0.27 10.27
C ARG A 230 6.06 -0.82 9.74
N GLY A 231 6.40 -1.49 8.64
CA GLY A 231 5.61 -2.61 8.12
C GLY A 231 4.28 -2.21 7.46
N VAL A 232 4.14 -0.97 6.98
CA VAL A 232 2.91 -0.44 6.36
C VAL A 232 3.08 -0.09 4.86
N TYR A 233 4.08 -0.67 4.19
CA TYR A 233 4.36 -0.48 2.76
C TYR A 233 4.13 -1.78 1.95
N SER A 234 2.89 -2.05 1.53
CA SER A 234 2.55 -3.05 0.50
C SER A 234 1.06 -2.98 0.12
N ASN A 235 0.75 -2.61 -1.14
CA ASN A 235 -0.62 -2.59 -1.65
C ASN A 235 -1.25 -3.99 -1.68
N VAL A 236 -0.45 -5.02 -2.00
CA VAL A 236 -0.90 -6.42 -2.10
C VAL A 236 -1.30 -6.99 -0.73
N ALA A 237 -0.61 -6.57 0.34
CA ALA A 237 -0.97 -6.92 1.71
C ALA A 237 -2.15 -6.10 2.28
N GLY A 238 -2.73 -5.17 1.53
CA GLY A 238 -3.80 -4.28 2.00
C GLY A 238 -3.31 -3.02 2.74
N PHE A 239 -2.03 -2.69 2.66
CA PHE A 239 -1.48 -1.40 3.11
C PHE A 239 -1.29 -0.44 1.92
N LEU A 240 -0.55 0.65 2.12
CA LEU A 240 -0.30 1.65 1.09
C LEU A 240 0.96 1.33 0.26
N GLY A 241 0.80 1.34 -1.07
CA GLY A 241 1.89 1.30 -2.04
C GLY A 241 2.49 2.67 -2.35
N GLY A 242 3.54 2.70 -3.18
CA GLY A 242 4.34 3.90 -3.45
C GLY A 242 3.53 5.11 -3.95
N ILE A 243 2.52 4.87 -4.81
CA ILE A 243 1.65 5.93 -5.32
C ILE A 243 0.76 6.54 -4.23
N ASN A 244 0.27 5.74 -3.29
CA ASN A 244 -0.57 6.25 -2.21
C ASN A 244 0.25 7.19 -1.30
N TRP A 245 1.47 6.79 -0.93
CA TRP A 245 2.39 7.65 -0.18
C TRP A 245 2.73 8.94 -0.93
N ALA A 246 2.90 8.89 -2.25
CA ALA A 246 3.10 10.08 -3.08
C ALA A 246 1.90 11.03 -3.03
N LEU A 247 0.67 10.51 -3.18
CA LEU A 247 -0.57 11.31 -3.08
C LEU A 247 -0.75 11.91 -1.67
N LEU A 248 -0.52 11.14 -0.61
CA LEU A 248 -0.61 11.62 0.77
C LEU A 248 0.41 12.73 1.05
N VAL A 249 1.69 12.56 0.65
CA VAL A 249 2.75 13.57 0.86
C VAL A 249 2.49 14.82 0.02
N ALA A 250 2.09 14.68 -1.25
CA ALA A 250 1.75 15.80 -2.11
C ALA A 250 0.62 16.67 -1.51
N ARG A 251 -0.37 16.05 -0.86
CA ARG A 251 -1.44 16.78 -0.17
C ARG A 251 -0.93 17.57 1.03
N ILE A 252 0.05 17.05 1.79
CA ILE A 252 0.70 17.82 2.87
C ILE A 252 1.48 19.00 2.30
N CYS A 253 2.19 18.82 1.18
CA CYS A 253 2.86 19.94 0.51
C CYS A 253 1.88 21.03 0.06
N GLN A 254 0.69 20.69 -0.45
CA GLN A 254 -0.36 21.68 -0.75
C GLN A 254 -0.85 22.44 0.49
N LEU A 255 -0.98 21.75 1.62
CA LEU A 255 -1.49 22.32 2.87
C LEU A 255 -0.46 23.20 3.61
N TYR A 256 0.83 23.01 3.33
CA TYR A 256 1.95 23.75 3.94
C TYR A 256 2.99 24.12 2.86
N PRO A 257 2.67 25.02 1.90
CA PRO A 257 3.45 25.20 0.67
C PRO A 257 4.86 25.76 0.88
N ASN A 258 5.10 26.46 1.98
CA ASN A 258 6.39 27.07 2.33
C ASN A 258 7.24 26.21 3.28
N ALA A 259 6.75 25.02 3.68
CA ALA A 259 7.40 24.18 4.68
C ALA A 259 8.55 23.33 4.13
N LEU A 260 9.59 23.13 4.94
CA LEU A 260 10.73 22.25 4.65
C LEU A 260 10.44 20.77 5.01
N PRO A 261 11.23 19.81 4.52
CA PRO A 261 11.03 18.38 4.79
C PRO A 261 10.85 17.99 6.26
N ASN A 262 11.60 18.59 7.21
CA ASN A 262 11.41 18.28 8.64
C ASN A 262 9.99 18.64 9.12
N MET A 263 9.51 19.82 8.72
CA MET A 263 8.18 20.33 9.04
C MET A 263 7.11 19.47 8.36
N LEU A 264 7.30 19.14 7.08
CA LEU A 264 6.35 18.34 6.29
C LEU A 264 6.15 16.93 6.89
N VAL A 265 7.19 16.32 7.47
CA VAL A 265 7.07 15.03 8.20
C VAL A 265 6.24 15.18 9.48
N SER A 266 6.53 16.18 10.34
CA SER A 266 5.71 16.46 11.54
C SER A 266 4.24 16.73 11.15
N ARG A 267 4.01 17.55 10.12
CA ARG A 267 2.67 17.90 9.64
C ARG A 267 1.96 16.74 8.94
N PHE A 268 2.66 15.80 8.32
CA PHE A 268 2.08 14.56 7.79
C PHE A 268 1.38 13.77 8.88
N PHE A 269 2.09 13.43 9.96
CA PHE A 269 1.53 12.63 11.05
C PHE A 269 0.37 13.36 11.74
N ARG A 270 0.54 14.65 12.04
CA ARG A 270 -0.51 15.45 12.69
C ARG A 270 -1.80 15.54 11.85
N VAL A 271 -1.67 15.66 10.53
CA VAL A 271 -2.83 15.71 9.61
C VAL A 271 -3.52 14.34 9.52
N TYR A 272 -2.78 13.25 9.27
CA TYR A 272 -3.42 11.95 9.04
C TYR A 272 -3.85 11.21 10.30
N THR A 273 -3.33 11.59 11.47
CA THR A 273 -3.87 11.20 12.79
C THR A 273 -5.24 11.83 13.06
N GLN A 274 -5.48 13.05 12.56
CA GLN A 274 -6.74 13.79 12.76
C GLN A 274 -7.73 13.64 11.59
N TRP A 275 -7.35 12.93 10.53
CA TRP A 275 -8.14 12.80 9.31
C TRP A 275 -9.39 11.93 9.52
N ARG A 276 -10.57 12.48 9.22
CA ARG A 276 -11.87 11.81 9.39
C ARG A 276 -12.16 10.86 8.23
N TRP A 277 -11.50 9.71 8.22
CA TRP A 277 -11.81 8.61 7.30
C TRP A 277 -13.29 8.18 7.44
N PRO A 278 -14.00 7.85 6.35
CA PRO A 278 -13.51 7.63 4.99
C PRO A 278 -13.51 8.88 4.07
N ASN A 279 -13.43 10.11 4.59
CA ASN A 279 -13.35 11.30 3.71
C ASN A 279 -12.14 11.20 2.76
N PRO A 280 -12.30 11.46 1.44
CA PRO A 280 -11.28 11.17 0.45
C PRO A 280 -10.12 12.17 0.46
N VAL A 281 -8.89 11.67 0.32
CA VAL A 281 -7.72 12.51 0.03
C VAL A 281 -7.65 12.78 -1.47
N MET A 282 -7.70 14.05 -1.87
CA MET A 282 -7.71 14.49 -3.27
C MET A 282 -6.75 15.68 -3.47
N LEU A 283 -5.98 15.70 -4.56
CA LEU A 283 -5.04 16.78 -4.90
C LEU A 283 -5.65 17.88 -5.79
N CYS A 284 -6.75 17.57 -6.48
CA CYS A 284 -7.52 18.44 -7.37
C CYS A 284 -9.02 18.10 -7.20
N ALA A 285 -9.89 18.88 -7.84
CA ALA A 285 -11.28 18.46 -7.98
C ALA A 285 -11.38 17.26 -8.92
N ILE A 286 -12.37 16.39 -8.71
CA ILE A 286 -12.69 15.32 -9.65
C ILE A 286 -13.46 15.95 -10.81
N GLU A 287 -12.91 15.87 -12.02
CA GLU A 287 -13.53 16.41 -13.24
C GLU A 287 -14.29 15.29 -13.97
N GLU A 288 -15.54 15.55 -14.37
CA GLU A 288 -16.34 14.61 -15.16
C GLU A 288 -15.93 14.72 -16.64
N GLY A 289 -14.89 13.98 -17.01
CA GLY A 289 -14.36 13.95 -18.39
C GLY A 289 -15.35 13.40 -19.42
N SER A 290 -15.27 13.94 -20.63
CA SER A 290 -16.26 13.76 -21.72
C SER A 290 -16.32 12.36 -22.34
N LEU A 291 -15.41 11.45 -22.00
CA LEU A 291 -15.30 10.12 -22.60
C LEU A 291 -16.15 9.05 -21.89
N GLY A 292 -16.89 9.40 -20.84
CA GLY A 292 -17.81 8.50 -20.14
C GLY A 292 -17.14 7.34 -19.37
N LEU A 293 -15.82 7.36 -19.22
CA LEU A 293 -15.07 6.38 -18.42
C LEU A 293 -15.54 6.42 -16.95
N GLN A 294 -15.50 5.28 -16.26
CA GLN A 294 -15.90 5.22 -14.85
C GLN A 294 -14.94 6.03 -13.98
N VAL A 295 -15.50 7.01 -13.26
CA VAL A 295 -14.80 7.82 -12.27
C VAL A 295 -15.29 7.42 -10.87
N TRP A 296 -14.40 7.50 -9.88
CA TRP A 296 -14.73 7.29 -8.46
C TRP A 296 -15.70 8.36 -7.96
N ASP A 297 -16.90 7.95 -7.54
CA ASP A 297 -17.88 8.83 -6.90
C ASP A 297 -18.81 7.99 -5.99
N PRO A 298 -18.68 8.11 -4.65
CA PRO A 298 -19.51 7.37 -3.70
C PRO A 298 -20.99 7.78 -3.71
N ARG A 299 -21.38 8.85 -4.42
CA ARG A 299 -22.80 9.17 -4.65
C ARG A 299 -23.40 8.30 -5.76
N ARG A 300 -22.62 8.07 -6.82
CA ARG A 300 -23.03 7.38 -8.07
C ARG A 300 -22.83 5.86 -7.98
N ASN A 301 -21.69 5.42 -7.45
CA ASN A 301 -21.29 4.02 -7.43
C ASN A 301 -21.48 3.43 -6.02
N PRO A 302 -22.36 2.41 -5.81
CA PRO A 302 -22.51 1.77 -4.49
C PRO A 302 -21.21 1.13 -3.98
N LYS A 303 -20.40 0.51 -4.87
CA LYS A 303 -19.07 -0.03 -4.52
C LYS A 303 -18.16 1.03 -3.89
N ASP A 304 -18.23 2.29 -4.35
CA ASP A 304 -17.33 3.34 -3.89
C ASP A 304 -17.58 3.77 -2.43
N LYS A 305 -18.79 3.55 -1.91
CA LYS A 305 -19.20 3.90 -0.53
C LYS A 305 -18.50 3.07 0.54
N TYR A 306 -18.09 1.84 0.22
CA TYR A 306 -17.49 0.90 1.18
C TYR A 306 -15.96 1.08 1.32
N HIS A 307 -15.35 2.03 0.61
CA HIS A 307 -13.92 2.30 0.72
C HIS A 307 -13.54 2.95 2.05
N LEU A 308 -12.76 2.24 2.86
CA LEU A 308 -12.41 2.66 4.23
C LEU A 308 -11.40 3.82 4.28
N MET A 309 -10.50 3.91 3.29
CA MET A 309 -9.41 4.91 3.25
C MET A 309 -9.19 5.42 1.83
N PRO A 310 -10.07 6.27 1.25
CA PRO A 310 -9.98 6.64 -0.16
C PRO A 310 -8.87 7.66 -0.42
N ILE A 311 -7.96 7.35 -1.35
CA ILE A 311 -6.87 8.23 -1.79
C ILE A 311 -6.95 8.32 -3.32
N ILE A 312 -7.41 9.44 -3.84
CA ILE A 312 -7.92 9.54 -5.21
C ILE A 312 -6.83 10.03 -6.19
N THR A 313 -6.76 9.41 -7.38
CA THR A 313 -5.82 9.79 -8.42
C THR A 313 -6.23 11.11 -9.12
N PRO A 314 -5.29 12.05 -9.33
CA PRO A 314 -5.59 13.40 -9.87
C PRO A 314 -5.78 13.47 -11.39
N ALA A 315 -5.48 12.42 -12.14
CA ALA A 315 -5.73 12.36 -13.57
C ALA A 315 -7.07 11.65 -13.85
N TYR A 316 -7.81 12.15 -14.84
CA TYR A 316 -9.01 11.47 -15.35
C TYR A 316 -8.63 10.15 -16.08
N PRO A 317 -9.40 9.06 -15.92
CA PRO A 317 -10.47 8.89 -14.94
C PRO A 317 -9.90 8.76 -13.51
N SER A 318 -10.42 9.57 -12.57
CA SER A 318 -10.00 9.51 -11.18
C SER A 318 -10.50 8.23 -10.51
N MET A 319 -9.59 7.50 -9.86
CA MET A 319 -9.83 6.22 -9.21
C MET A 319 -9.35 6.27 -7.75
N ASN A 320 -9.94 5.45 -6.88
CA ASN A 320 -9.36 5.20 -5.56
C ASN A 320 -8.11 4.32 -5.69
N SER A 321 -6.94 4.88 -5.35
CA SER A 321 -5.66 4.15 -5.40
C SER A 321 -5.46 3.16 -4.24
N SER A 322 -6.27 3.24 -3.18
CA SER A 322 -6.14 2.47 -1.93
C SER A 322 -7.35 1.58 -1.64
N TYR A 323 -7.99 1.07 -2.70
CA TYR A 323 -9.12 0.12 -2.60
C TYR A 323 -8.79 -1.19 -1.84
N ASN A 324 -7.50 -1.51 -1.68
CA ASN A 324 -7.08 -2.73 -0.99
C ASN A 324 -7.10 -2.65 0.56
N VAL A 325 -7.30 -1.47 1.15
CA VAL A 325 -7.29 -1.29 2.61
C VAL A 325 -8.49 -1.99 3.28
N SER A 326 -8.22 -2.73 4.37
CA SER A 326 -9.24 -3.44 5.19
C SER A 326 -9.38 -2.83 6.58
N SER A 327 -10.37 -3.29 7.36
CA SER A 327 -10.61 -2.84 8.74
C SER A 327 -9.36 -2.96 9.62
N SER A 328 -8.64 -4.08 9.53
CA SER A 328 -7.42 -4.30 10.31
C SER A 328 -6.23 -3.48 9.81
N THR A 329 -6.02 -3.37 8.49
CA THR A 329 -4.87 -2.60 7.96
C THR A 329 -5.04 -1.10 8.15
N LEU A 330 -6.26 -0.56 8.01
CA LEU A 330 -6.57 0.83 8.38
C LEU A 330 -6.24 1.09 9.86
N ARG A 331 -6.70 0.25 10.78
CA ARG A 331 -6.40 0.38 12.21
C ARG A 331 -4.89 0.43 12.48
N ILE A 332 -4.10 -0.47 11.87
CA ILE A 332 -2.65 -0.53 12.04
C ILE A 332 -1.99 0.76 11.52
N MET A 333 -2.45 1.30 10.38
CA MET A 333 -1.93 2.57 9.86
C MET A 333 -2.29 3.76 10.76
N LEU A 334 -3.48 3.79 11.36
CA LEU A 334 -3.86 4.83 12.34
C LEU A 334 -3.04 4.74 13.63
N GLU A 335 -2.80 3.52 14.14
CA GLU A 335 -1.91 3.27 15.30
C GLU A 335 -0.48 3.76 15.03
N GLU A 336 0.06 3.50 13.83
CA GLU A 336 1.40 3.97 13.44
C GLU A 336 1.45 5.47 13.08
N PHE A 337 0.37 6.08 12.58
CA PHE A 337 0.28 7.54 12.43
C PHE A 337 0.27 8.25 13.79
N GLN A 338 -0.48 7.73 14.76
CA GLN A 338 -0.49 8.22 16.14
C GLN A 338 0.90 8.09 16.77
N ARG A 339 1.58 6.94 16.63
CA ARG A 339 2.99 6.75 17.06
C ARG A 339 3.92 7.80 16.42
N GLY A 340 3.79 8.02 15.11
CA GLY A 340 4.57 9.03 14.38
C GLY A 340 4.32 10.45 14.89
N ASN A 341 3.08 10.81 15.18
CA ASN A 341 2.74 12.12 15.75
C ASN A 341 3.36 12.31 17.14
N GLU A 342 3.22 11.33 18.04
CA GLU A 342 3.80 11.38 19.39
C GLU A 342 5.32 11.50 19.37
N ILE A 343 6.00 10.79 18.44
CA ILE A 343 7.45 10.92 18.27
C ILE A 343 7.82 12.29 17.69
N CYS A 344 7.10 12.80 16.70
CA CYS A 344 7.37 14.15 16.18
C CYS A 344 7.14 15.25 17.23
N GLU A 345 6.14 15.13 18.11
CA GLU A 345 5.96 16.06 19.24
C GLU A 345 7.07 15.91 20.30
N ALA A 346 7.59 14.70 20.51
CA ALA A 346 8.78 14.48 21.35
C ALA A 346 10.06 15.06 20.70
N MET A 347 10.21 15.00 19.38
CA MET A 347 11.30 15.63 18.63
C MET A 347 11.20 17.17 18.64
N GLU A 348 10.01 17.74 18.50
CA GLU A 348 9.74 19.19 18.71
C GLU A 348 10.17 19.62 20.13
N ALA A 349 10.10 18.71 21.12
CA ALA A 349 10.55 18.92 22.50
C ALA A 349 12.01 18.48 22.79
N ASN A 350 12.80 18.06 21.78
CA ASN A 350 14.15 17.50 21.91
C ASN A 350 14.27 16.29 22.87
N LYS A 351 13.25 15.42 22.89
CA LYS A 351 13.15 14.21 23.73
C LYS A 351 13.19 12.89 22.93
N ALA A 352 13.25 12.97 21.60
CA ALA A 352 13.35 11.85 20.67
C ALA A 352 14.13 12.27 19.41
N ASP A 353 14.50 11.30 18.59
CA ASP A 353 15.36 11.46 17.40
C ASP A 353 14.80 10.72 16.17
N TRP A 354 15.52 10.80 15.05
CA TRP A 354 15.16 10.12 13.80
C TRP A 354 15.19 8.59 13.94
N ASP A 355 16.13 8.02 14.68
CA ASP A 355 16.22 6.56 14.88
C ASP A 355 15.00 6.02 15.65
N THR A 356 14.48 6.76 16.64
CA THR A 356 13.21 6.46 17.31
C THR A 356 12.05 6.42 16.31
N LEU A 357 12.00 7.34 15.35
CA LEU A 357 10.96 7.37 14.31
C LEU A 357 11.08 6.19 13.34
N PHE A 358 12.30 5.87 12.89
CA PHE A 358 12.62 4.83 11.89
C PHE A 358 12.92 3.43 12.47
N GLU A 359 12.74 3.24 13.78
CA GLU A 359 12.72 1.95 14.47
C GLU A 359 11.88 0.92 13.69
N SER A 360 12.41 -0.28 13.47
CA SER A 360 11.68 -1.35 12.77
C SER A 360 10.51 -1.89 13.61
N TYR A 361 9.39 -2.23 12.96
CA TYR A 361 8.26 -2.87 13.65
C TYR A 361 8.62 -4.31 14.07
N GLU A 362 8.55 -4.62 15.38
CA GLU A 362 8.87 -5.95 15.92
C GLU A 362 7.75 -6.98 15.65
N PHE A 363 7.47 -7.26 14.36
CA PHE A 363 6.30 -8.02 13.93
C PHE A 363 6.16 -9.38 14.63
N PHE A 364 7.26 -10.12 14.78
CA PHE A 364 7.29 -11.44 15.42
C PHE A 364 7.27 -11.40 16.97
N GLU A 365 7.46 -10.24 17.59
CA GLU A 365 7.28 -10.03 19.03
C GLU A 365 5.86 -9.56 19.39
N ALA A 366 5.24 -8.76 18.52
CA ALA A 366 3.98 -8.05 18.79
C ALA A 366 2.80 -8.99 19.14
N TYR A 367 2.62 -10.08 18.38
CA TYR A 367 1.44 -10.95 18.52
C TYR A 367 1.69 -12.22 19.35
N LYS A 368 0.62 -12.79 19.91
CA LYS A 368 0.65 -14.09 20.61
C LYS A 368 0.50 -15.27 19.64
N ASN A 369 -0.28 -15.07 18.58
CA ASN A 369 -0.71 -16.04 17.59
C ASN A 369 -0.45 -15.47 16.19
N TYR A 370 -0.07 -16.33 15.25
CA TYR A 370 0.17 -16.01 13.85
C TYR A 370 -0.44 -17.09 12.96
N LEU A 371 -0.84 -16.74 11.75
CA LEU A 371 -0.86 -17.69 10.65
C LEU A 371 0.50 -17.70 9.95
N GLN A 372 0.93 -18.88 9.53
CA GLN A 372 2.02 -19.10 8.59
C GLN A 372 1.39 -19.70 7.32
N ILE A 373 1.62 -19.07 6.18
CA ILE A 373 1.18 -19.50 4.86
C ILE A 373 2.43 -19.91 4.08
N ASP A 374 2.70 -21.21 4.03
CA ASP A 374 3.80 -21.80 3.29
C ASP A 374 3.35 -22.08 1.85
N ILE A 375 4.20 -21.76 0.87
CA ILE A 375 4.04 -22.15 -0.54
C ILE A 375 5.31 -22.81 -1.08
N SER A 376 5.15 -23.77 -1.98
CA SER A 376 6.27 -24.36 -2.73
C SER A 376 5.88 -24.75 -4.15
N ALA A 377 6.88 -24.96 -5.01
CA ALA A 377 6.77 -25.62 -6.31
C ALA A 377 8.06 -26.44 -6.58
N GLU A 378 8.07 -27.25 -7.64
CA GLU A 378 9.23 -28.11 -7.98
C GLU A 378 10.38 -27.38 -8.69
N ASN A 379 10.11 -26.25 -9.35
CA ASN A 379 11.09 -25.51 -10.14
C ASN A 379 10.94 -23.97 -10.00
N ALA A 380 11.94 -23.23 -10.46
CA ALA A 380 12.03 -21.77 -10.29
C ALA A 380 10.92 -20.99 -11.01
N ASP A 381 10.57 -21.36 -12.24
CA ASP A 381 9.63 -20.58 -13.05
C ASP A 381 8.19 -20.80 -12.62
N ASP A 382 7.83 -22.04 -12.28
CA ASP A 382 6.53 -22.35 -11.69
C ASP A 382 6.41 -21.80 -10.28
N PHE A 383 7.50 -21.79 -9.48
CA PHE A 383 7.51 -21.08 -8.21
C PHE A 383 7.27 -19.57 -8.39
N ARG A 384 7.88 -18.93 -9.41
CA ARG A 384 7.66 -17.49 -9.71
C ARG A 384 6.19 -17.21 -10.04
N LYS A 385 5.56 -18.03 -10.89
CA LYS A 385 4.13 -17.93 -11.25
C LYS A 385 3.22 -18.15 -10.04
N TRP A 386 3.47 -19.22 -9.28
CA TRP A 386 2.67 -19.62 -8.11
C TRP A 386 2.77 -18.58 -7.00
N LYS A 387 3.97 -18.06 -6.71
CA LYS A 387 4.20 -16.97 -5.77
C LYS A 387 3.32 -15.76 -6.10
N GLY A 388 3.38 -15.23 -7.33
CA GLY A 388 2.56 -14.08 -7.72
C GLY A 388 1.06 -14.34 -7.66
N TRP A 389 0.61 -15.54 -8.04
CA TRP A 389 -0.80 -15.95 -7.93
C TRP A 389 -1.29 -15.98 -6.48
N VAL A 390 -0.51 -16.53 -5.55
CA VAL A 390 -0.86 -16.59 -4.13
C VAL A 390 -0.76 -15.23 -3.46
N GLU A 391 0.31 -14.46 -3.71
CA GLU A 391 0.51 -13.11 -3.17
C GLU A 391 -0.70 -12.21 -3.48
N SER A 392 -1.15 -12.18 -4.73
CA SER A 392 -2.33 -11.42 -5.17
C SER A 392 -3.64 -11.80 -4.44
N ARG A 393 -3.67 -12.94 -3.74
CA ARG A 393 -4.83 -13.46 -2.99
C ARG A 393 -4.68 -13.41 -1.48
N LEU A 394 -3.51 -13.12 -0.91
CA LEU A 394 -3.31 -13.07 0.55
C LEU A 394 -4.28 -12.10 1.25
N ARG A 395 -4.64 -10.98 0.60
CA ARG A 395 -5.68 -10.05 1.06
C ARG A 395 -7.05 -10.73 1.23
N GLN A 396 -7.43 -11.68 0.37
CA GLN A 396 -8.71 -12.39 0.48
C GLN A 396 -8.79 -13.22 1.77
N LEU A 397 -7.67 -13.76 2.27
CA LEU A 397 -7.63 -14.44 3.56
C LEU A 397 -7.90 -13.47 4.72
N THR A 398 -7.33 -12.26 4.69
CA THR A 398 -7.65 -11.19 5.66
C THR A 398 -9.15 -10.90 5.66
N LEU A 399 -9.73 -10.60 4.50
CA LEU A 399 -11.15 -10.22 4.37
C LEU A 399 -12.11 -11.34 4.80
N LYS A 400 -11.82 -12.60 4.42
CA LYS A 400 -12.65 -13.74 4.83
C LYS A 400 -12.54 -14.01 6.34
N ILE A 401 -11.40 -13.76 6.99
CA ILE A 401 -11.27 -13.84 8.46
C ILE A 401 -12.02 -12.70 9.15
N GLU A 402 -11.91 -11.47 8.65
CA GLU A 402 -12.64 -10.30 9.19
C GLU A 402 -14.16 -10.55 9.13
N ARG A 403 -14.69 -10.92 7.96
CA ARG A 403 -16.12 -11.27 7.76
C ARG A 403 -16.57 -12.42 8.65
N HIS A 404 -15.87 -13.56 8.63
CA HIS A 404 -16.28 -14.77 9.37
C HIS A 404 -16.08 -14.67 10.89
N THR A 405 -15.51 -13.57 11.38
CA THR A 405 -15.40 -13.29 12.82
C THR A 405 -16.09 -11.99 13.24
N TYR A 406 -16.88 -11.36 12.36
CA TYR A 406 -17.58 -10.09 12.61
C TYR A 406 -16.63 -9.01 13.15
N ASP A 407 -15.46 -8.85 12.50
CA ASP A 407 -14.35 -7.97 12.89
C ASP A 407 -13.73 -8.27 14.29
N MET A 408 -14.13 -9.33 15.00
CA MET A 408 -13.63 -9.62 16.35
C MET A 408 -12.19 -10.17 16.35
N LEU A 409 -11.77 -10.86 15.27
CA LEU A 409 -10.39 -11.31 15.06
C LEU A 409 -9.71 -10.43 14.01
N GLN A 410 -8.74 -9.63 14.45
CA GLN A 410 -8.02 -8.67 13.64
C GLN A 410 -6.69 -9.25 13.15
N CYS A 411 -6.33 -8.91 11.92
CA CYS A 411 -5.23 -9.50 11.17
C CYS A 411 -4.17 -8.45 10.78
N HIS A 412 -2.91 -8.70 11.11
CA HIS A 412 -1.77 -7.93 10.60
C HIS A 412 -1.00 -8.80 9.58
N PRO A 413 -1.28 -8.71 8.27
CA PRO A 413 -0.47 -9.40 7.26
C PRO A 413 0.93 -8.78 7.19
N HIS A 414 1.99 -9.59 7.17
CA HIS A 414 3.34 -9.09 6.97
C HIS A 414 3.52 -8.61 5.51
N PRO A 415 4.11 -7.43 5.23
CA PRO A 415 4.22 -6.89 3.87
C PRO A 415 5.07 -7.67 2.87
N GLY A 416 5.99 -8.52 3.36
CA GLY A 416 6.95 -9.28 2.55
C GLY A 416 7.09 -10.74 2.99
N ASP A 417 7.78 -11.54 2.17
CA ASP A 417 7.88 -12.99 2.32
C ASP A 417 9.21 -13.46 2.92
N PHE A 418 9.24 -14.71 3.40
CA PHE A 418 10.41 -15.32 4.05
C PHE A 418 10.72 -16.69 3.44
N SER A 419 11.83 -16.78 2.71
CA SER A 419 12.37 -18.05 2.23
C SER A 419 13.19 -18.75 3.31
N ASP A 420 13.07 -20.07 3.36
CA ASP A 420 13.90 -20.96 4.17
C ASP A 420 15.05 -21.45 3.30
N LYS A 421 16.30 -21.09 3.63
CA LYS A 421 17.48 -21.43 2.81
C LYS A 421 17.71 -22.95 2.68
N SER A 422 17.15 -23.76 3.57
CA SER A 422 17.22 -25.22 3.49
C SER A 422 16.23 -25.83 2.48
N ARG A 423 15.29 -25.02 1.96
CA ARG A 423 14.18 -25.46 1.09
C ARG A 423 14.15 -24.64 -0.20
N PRO A 424 14.69 -25.15 -1.33
CA PRO A 424 14.57 -24.46 -2.60
C PRO A 424 13.09 -24.31 -2.99
N PHE A 425 12.80 -23.27 -3.77
CA PHE A 425 11.46 -23.00 -4.32
C PHE A 425 10.34 -23.01 -3.26
N HIS A 426 10.65 -22.45 -2.08
CA HIS A 426 9.73 -22.28 -0.95
C HIS A 426 9.72 -20.83 -0.45
N SER A 427 8.55 -20.32 -0.07
CA SER A 427 8.47 -19.12 0.76
C SER A 427 7.27 -19.16 1.71
N SER A 428 7.36 -18.35 2.76
CA SER A 428 6.46 -18.34 3.92
C SER A 428 5.98 -16.91 4.16
N TYR A 429 4.66 -16.70 4.19
CA TYR A 429 4.04 -15.44 4.60
C TYR A 429 3.50 -15.58 6.02
N PHE A 430 3.48 -14.47 6.77
CA PHE A 430 2.98 -14.47 8.14
C PHE A 430 1.89 -13.44 8.34
N MET A 431 0.92 -13.75 9.21
CA MET A 431 -0.17 -12.85 9.58
C MET A 431 -0.36 -12.88 11.09
N GLY A 432 -0.08 -11.78 11.77
CA GLY A 432 -0.31 -11.63 13.22
C GLY A 432 -1.79 -11.58 13.56
N LEU A 433 -2.21 -12.26 14.62
CA LEU A 433 -3.61 -12.39 15.02
C LEU A 433 -3.87 -11.81 16.42
N GLN A 434 -4.86 -10.92 16.53
CA GLN A 434 -5.25 -10.25 17.77
C GLN A 434 -6.77 -10.13 17.91
N ARG A 435 -7.30 -10.20 19.16
CA ARG A 435 -8.70 -9.86 19.43
C ARG A 435 -8.91 -8.34 19.40
N LYS A 436 -10.00 -7.88 18.78
CA LYS A 436 -10.48 -6.49 18.83
C LYS A 436 -10.56 -6.02 20.29
N GLN A 437 -9.89 -4.92 20.60
CA GLN A 437 -9.79 -4.41 21.97
C GLN A 437 -11.11 -3.78 22.42
N GLY A 438 -11.41 -3.82 23.73
CA GLY A 438 -12.61 -3.21 24.32
C GLY A 438 -13.87 -4.09 24.32
N VAL A 439 -13.88 -5.24 23.63
CA VAL A 439 -15.00 -6.19 23.70
C VAL A 439 -14.88 -7.04 24.98
N PRO A 440 -15.96 -7.22 25.77
CA PRO A 440 -15.96 -8.14 26.91
C PRO A 440 -15.59 -9.57 26.47
N VAL A 441 -14.62 -10.19 27.15
CA VAL A 441 -14.20 -11.55 26.82
C VAL A 441 -15.02 -12.55 27.63
N THR A 442 -15.92 -13.27 26.97
CA THR A 442 -16.52 -14.48 27.53
C THR A 442 -15.43 -15.53 27.66
N GLU A 443 -15.11 -15.97 28.89
CA GLU A 443 -13.98 -16.87 29.12
C GLU A 443 -14.17 -18.21 28.39
N GLY A 444 -13.20 -18.56 27.54
CA GLY A 444 -13.18 -19.83 26.80
C GLY A 444 -13.55 -19.73 25.32
N GLU A 445 -14.02 -18.58 24.83
CA GLU A 445 -14.22 -18.37 23.39
C GLU A 445 -12.94 -18.64 22.58
N GLN A 446 -13.09 -19.38 21.49
CA GLN A 446 -12.03 -19.69 20.53
C GLN A 446 -12.54 -19.38 19.14
N PHE A 447 -11.76 -18.63 18.35
CA PHE A 447 -12.05 -18.51 16.92
C PHE A 447 -11.63 -19.79 16.21
N ASP A 448 -12.56 -20.35 15.45
CA ASP A 448 -12.38 -21.55 14.63
C ASP A 448 -12.42 -21.16 13.15
N ILE A 449 -11.29 -20.66 12.67
CA ILE A 449 -11.11 -20.20 11.28
C ILE A 449 -10.80 -21.34 10.30
N ARG A 450 -11.00 -22.61 10.68
CA ARG A 450 -10.65 -23.77 9.84
C ARG A 450 -11.44 -23.80 8.53
N ALA A 451 -12.73 -23.45 8.57
CA ALA A 451 -13.55 -23.36 7.36
C ALA A 451 -13.04 -22.26 6.42
N THR A 452 -12.87 -21.04 6.95
CA THR A 452 -12.33 -19.87 6.24
C THR A 452 -10.97 -20.14 5.57
N VAL A 453 -10.08 -20.86 6.26
CA VAL A 453 -8.76 -21.23 5.75
C VAL A 453 -8.85 -22.27 4.63
N GLU A 454 -9.74 -23.25 4.74
CA GLU A 454 -9.89 -24.29 3.71
C GLU A 454 -10.60 -23.74 2.47
N GLU A 455 -11.59 -22.88 2.63
CA GLU A 455 -12.23 -22.11 1.57
C GLU A 455 -11.24 -21.21 0.81
N PHE A 456 -10.36 -20.50 1.53
CA PHE A 456 -9.28 -19.73 0.93
C PHE A 456 -8.34 -20.62 0.10
N LYS A 457 -7.91 -21.78 0.64
CA LYS A 457 -7.11 -22.77 -0.10
C LYS A 457 -7.83 -23.28 -1.34
N GLN A 458 -9.14 -23.54 -1.27
CA GLN A 458 -9.94 -23.96 -2.42
C GLN A 458 -10.02 -22.86 -3.49
N SER A 459 -10.18 -21.58 -3.10
CA SER A 459 -10.14 -20.44 -4.04
C SER A 459 -8.79 -20.32 -4.74
N VAL A 460 -7.69 -20.38 -3.98
CA VAL A 460 -6.32 -20.33 -4.52
C VAL A 460 -6.03 -21.51 -5.47
N ASN A 461 -6.52 -22.72 -5.14
CA ASN A 461 -6.33 -23.91 -5.95
C ASN A 461 -7.21 -23.97 -7.22
N ARG A 462 -8.05 -22.96 -7.50
CA ARG A 462 -8.72 -22.77 -8.82
C ARG A 462 -7.77 -22.16 -9.87
N TYR A 463 -6.47 -22.20 -9.67
CA TYR A 463 -5.48 -21.69 -10.62
C TYR A 463 -5.46 -22.53 -11.89
N THR A 464 -5.68 -21.91 -13.04
CA THR A 464 -5.77 -22.61 -14.33
C THR A 464 -4.43 -23.14 -14.84
N LEU A 465 -3.31 -22.73 -14.22
CA LEU A 465 -1.95 -23.19 -14.52
C LEU A 465 -1.33 -23.96 -13.33
N LEU A 466 -2.18 -24.56 -12.47
CA LEU A 466 -1.72 -25.40 -11.37
C LEU A 466 -1.09 -26.70 -11.91
N VAL A 467 0.18 -26.94 -11.57
CA VAL A 467 0.93 -28.16 -11.93
C VAL A 467 1.30 -28.97 -10.67
N HIS A 468 1.94 -30.13 -10.85
CA HIS A 468 2.43 -30.92 -9.72
C HIS A 468 3.46 -30.12 -8.88
N GLY A 469 3.58 -30.44 -7.60
CA GLY A 469 4.46 -29.75 -6.67
C GLY A 469 4.01 -28.35 -6.21
N MET A 470 3.10 -27.67 -6.93
CA MET A 470 2.51 -26.40 -6.47
C MET A 470 1.62 -26.63 -5.23
N GLU A 471 2.17 -26.41 -4.03
CA GLU A 471 1.46 -26.53 -2.76
C GLU A 471 1.18 -25.17 -2.10
N ILE A 472 0.07 -25.10 -1.36
CA ILE A 472 -0.21 -24.05 -0.36
C ILE A 472 -0.69 -24.66 0.97
N ARG A 473 -0.05 -24.25 2.06
CA ARG A 473 -0.29 -24.78 3.41
C ARG A 473 -0.42 -23.64 4.42
N VAL A 474 -1.60 -23.50 5.00
CA VAL A 474 -1.88 -22.51 6.04
C VAL A 474 -1.90 -23.21 7.41
N SER A 475 -1.12 -22.70 8.37
CA SER A 475 -1.01 -23.25 9.71
C SER A 475 -1.07 -22.18 10.80
N HIS A 476 -1.48 -22.54 12.02
CA HIS A 476 -1.44 -21.66 13.18
C HIS A 476 -0.17 -21.87 13.99
N VAL A 477 0.57 -20.79 14.22
CA VAL A 477 1.82 -20.76 14.97
C VAL A 477 1.68 -19.84 16.18
N LYS A 478 2.10 -20.30 17.35
CA LYS A 478 2.21 -19.47 18.57
C LYS A 478 3.57 -18.79 18.58
N ARG A 479 3.69 -17.55 19.07
CA ARG A 479 4.94 -16.76 19.02
C ARG A 479 6.22 -17.54 19.37
N ARG A 480 6.19 -18.34 20.44
CA ARG A 480 7.34 -19.16 20.88
C ARG A 480 7.80 -20.22 19.86
N ASN A 481 6.92 -20.62 18.94
CA ASN A 481 7.12 -21.64 17.90
C ASN A 481 7.38 -21.04 16.50
N ILE A 482 7.53 -19.71 16.35
CA ILE A 482 7.89 -19.09 15.06
C ILE A 482 9.23 -19.66 14.58
N PRO A 483 9.39 -20.08 13.31
CA PRO A 483 10.65 -20.58 12.78
C PRO A 483 11.81 -19.61 12.97
N ASN A 484 13.04 -20.12 13.13
CA ASN A 484 14.20 -19.27 13.38
C ASN A 484 14.62 -18.45 12.15
N PHE A 485 14.37 -18.95 10.93
CA PHE A 485 14.79 -18.30 9.67
C PHE A 485 14.18 -16.91 9.42
N VAL A 486 13.11 -16.52 10.14
CA VAL A 486 12.50 -15.19 10.01
C VAL A 486 13.25 -14.10 10.78
N PHE A 487 14.16 -14.47 11.68
CA PHE A 487 14.93 -13.53 12.49
C PHE A 487 16.29 -13.24 11.84
N PRO A 488 16.79 -12.00 11.87
CA PRO A 488 18.12 -11.66 11.34
C PRO A 488 19.22 -12.53 11.98
N GLY A 489 20.03 -13.17 11.14
CA GLY A 489 21.07 -14.11 11.59
C GLY A 489 20.54 -15.42 12.20
N GLU A 490 19.25 -15.73 12.03
CA GLU A 490 18.57 -16.94 12.54
C GLU A 490 18.52 -17.05 14.08
N VAL A 491 18.97 -16.01 14.79
CA VAL A 491 18.93 -15.88 16.24
C VAL A 491 17.71 -15.06 16.63
N ARG A 492 16.75 -15.69 17.33
CA ARG A 492 15.63 -14.97 17.95
C ARG A 492 16.17 -13.97 18.99
N PRO A 493 15.74 -12.70 18.98
CA PRO A 493 16.20 -11.69 19.93
C PRO A 493 16.09 -12.14 21.40
N LEU A 494 17.16 -11.89 22.16
CA LEU A 494 17.13 -12.03 23.61
C LEU A 494 16.30 -10.89 24.20
N ARG A 495 15.19 -11.24 24.85
CA ARG A 495 14.28 -10.26 25.46
C ARG A 495 15.00 -9.31 26.42
N PRO A 496 14.81 -7.98 26.26
CA PRO A 496 14.81 -7.09 27.40
C PRO A 496 13.79 -7.60 28.43
N SER A 497 14.19 -7.69 29.70
CA SER A 497 13.22 -7.90 30.77
C SER A 497 12.27 -6.69 30.81
N LYS A 498 10.97 -6.91 31.06
CA LYS A 498 9.91 -5.89 30.89
C LYS A 498 10.14 -4.62 31.72
N VAL A 499 10.82 -3.63 31.15
CA VAL A 499 10.63 -2.22 31.50
C VAL A 499 9.41 -1.76 30.72
N THR A 500 8.24 -1.84 31.36
CA THR A 500 6.96 -1.57 30.69
C THR A 500 6.88 -0.09 30.32
N TRP A 501 6.75 0.24 29.03
CA TRP A 501 6.70 1.63 28.54
C TRP A 501 5.58 2.47 29.20
N GLY A 502 4.49 1.82 29.64
CA GLY A 502 3.42 2.44 30.43
C GLY A 502 3.78 2.85 31.87
N SER A 503 4.96 2.50 32.40
CA SER A 503 5.34 2.77 33.80
C SER A 503 5.97 4.15 34.03
N ARG A 504 6.35 4.89 32.98
CA ARG A 504 7.03 6.20 33.12
C ARG A 504 6.05 7.39 33.22
N ARG A 505 4.73 7.15 33.23
CA ARG A 505 3.68 8.18 33.32
C ARG A 505 3.05 8.38 34.71
N GLY A 506 3.60 7.73 35.75
CA GLY A 506 3.00 7.71 37.10
C GLY A 506 3.86 8.24 38.25
N SER A 507 5.08 8.72 38.01
CA SER A 507 6.06 8.99 39.09
C SER A 507 6.85 10.30 38.96
N GLU A 508 6.29 11.32 38.30
CA GLU A 508 6.84 12.71 38.30
C GLU A 508 5.83 13.73 38.85
N LEU A 509 4.87 13.26 39.67
CA LEU A 509 3.81 14.09 40.27
C LEU A 509 3.65 13.84 41.78
N LYS A 510 4.79 13.69 42.50
CA LYS A 510 4.85 13.72 43.98
C LYS A 510 6.28 13.74 44.59
N VAL A 511 7.08 14.78 44.31
CA VAL A 511 8.03 15.34 45.30
C VAL A 511 8.16 16.85 45.08
N SER A 512 7.65 17.64 46.01
CA SER A 512 7.93 19.07 46.16
C SER A 512 7.78 19.38 47.65
N GLY A 513 8.91 19.40 48.37
CA GLY A 513 8.93 19.29 49.83
C GLY A 513 10.34 19.41 50.39
N ASP A 514 10.84 20.64 50.31
CA ASP A 514 12.06 21.26 50.83
C ASP A 514 12.82 20.58 52.01
N ALA A 515 14.15 20.50 51.88
CA ALA A 515 15.13 20.43 52.99
C ALA A 515 16.57 20.70 52.48
N GLN A 516 17.36 21.47 53.25
CA GLN A 516 18.77 21.82 52.97
C GLN A 516 19.78 20.78 53.54
N PRO A 517 21.07 20.80 53.10
CA PRO A 517 22.01 19.68 53.30
C PRO A 517 22.98 19.83 54.48
N ASP A 518 23.64 18.73 54.90
CA ASP A 518 25.00 18.83 55.45
C ASP A 518 25.89 17.56 55.36
N LYS A 519 27.17 17.80 55.03
CA LYS A 519 28.47 17.13 55.38
C LYS A 519 28.70 15.60 55.51
N LEU A 520 29.74 15.18 54.76
CA LEU A 520 30.94 14.35 55.10
C LEU A 520 30.89 12.82 55.37
N CYS A 521 31.93 12.16 54.80
CA CYS A 521 32.65 10.95 55.26
C CYS A 521 31.92 9.58 55.34
N GLU A 522 32.61 8.42 55.34
CA GLU A 522 33.81 7.97 54.59
C GLU A 522 33.93 6.42 54.69
N ASP A 523 34.71 5.81 53.78
CA ASP A 523 35.35 4.47 53.86
C ASP A 523 34.51 3.15 53.90
N GLY A 524 35.16 2.07 53.44
CA GLY A 524 35.16 0.77 54.13
C GLY A 524 34.07 -0.26 53.81
N GLY A 525 34.38 -1.33 53.05
CA GLY A 525 33.47 -2.50 52.99
C GLY A 525 33.67 -3.56 51.89
N GLN A 526 34.81 -4.28 51.87
CA GLN A 526 35.02 -5.38 50.91
C GLN A 526 34.49 -6.77 51.38
N LYS A 527 34.15 -7.60 50.37
CA LYS A 527 34.35 -9.09 50.27
C LYS A 527 33.28 -10.11 50.74
N ARG A 528 33.12 -11.12 49.84
CA ARG A 528 33.00 -12.60 50.05
C ARG A 528 31.64 -13.28 50.35
N LYS A 529 30.89 -13.49 49.27
CA LYS A 529 30.53 -14.80 48.66
C LYS A 529 30.65 -16.10 49.52
N ARG A 530 29.52 -16.81 49.68
CA ARG A 530 29.38 -18.27 49.94
C ARG A 530 28.07 -18.82 49.31
N VAL A 531 27.86 -20.07 48.84
CA VAL A 531 28.62 -21.37 48.84
C VAL A 531 28.53 -22.13 50.18
N ASP A 532 27.83 -23.27 50.35
CA ASP A 532 27.16 -24.24 49.43
C ASP A 532 25.95 -24.95 50.09
N ASP A 533 25.10 -25.62 49.29
CA ASP A 533 24.34 -26.89 49.50
C ASP A 533 23.51 -27.14 50.80
N THR A 534 22.68 -28.20 51.00
CA THR A 534 22.56 -29.52 50.33
C THR A 534 21.14 -30.15 50.47
N VAL A 535 20.67 -30.82 49.40
CA VAL A 535 19.81 -32.05 49.31
C VAL A 535 18.44 -32.21 50.03
N GLU A 536 17.52 -32.76 49.21
CA GLU A 536 16.29 -33.56 49.39
C GLU A 536 15.86 -34.13 50.77
N THR A 537 14.54 -34.38 50.92
CA THR A 537 13.96 -35.75 51.01
C THR A 537 12.44 -35.76 50.71
N ASP A 538 11.96 -36.89 50.17
CA ASP A 538 10.66 -37.17 49.51
C ASP A 538 9.45 -37.44 50.46
N SER A 539 8.25 -37.46 49.86
CA SER A 539 7.07 -38.28 50.27
C SER A 539 6.16 -37.78 51.43
N LYS A 540 4.90 -38.22 51.63
CA LYS A 540 3.85 -38.87 50.78
C LYS A 540 2.49 -38.86 51.52
N TYR A 541 1.37 -38.83 50.78
CA TYR A 541 0.00 -39.25 51.22
C TYR A 541 -0.67 -38.41 52.35
N ALA A 542 -1.99 -38.48 52.63
CA ALA A 542 -3.18 -38.71 51.79
C ALA A 542 -4.49 -38.37 52.57
N LYS A 543 -5.60 -38.16 51.84
CA LYS A 543 -7.04 -38.34 52.22
C LYS A 543 -7.54 -37.88 53.60
N SER A 544 -8.61 -37.07 53.58
CA SER A 544 -9.90 -37.48 54.18
C SER A 544 -11.10 -36.75 53.53
N LEU A 545 -12.32 -37.21 53.82
CA LEU A 545 -13.60 -36.74 53.28
C LEU A 545 -14.61 -36.51 54.40
N HIS A 546 -15.41 -35.43 54.34
CA HIS A 546 -16.80 -35.32 54.81
C HIS A 546 -17.33 -33.93 54.34
N LEU A 547 -18.49 -33.70 53.69
CA LEU A 547 -19.75 -34.44 53.48
C LEU A 547 -20.81 -34.23 54.58
N CYS A 548 -21.61 -33.15 54.41
CA CYS A 548 -23.05 -32.95 54.71
C CYS A 548 -23.39 -31.45 54.57
N SER A 549 -24.66 -30.99 54.45
CA SER A 549 -25.81 -31.40 53.62
C SER A 549 -26.87 -30.27 53.70
N GLY A 550 -27.77 -30.10 52.72
CA GLY A 550 -28.77 -29.02 52.78
C GLY A 550 -29.66 -28.86 51.55
N GLU A 551 -30.83 -29.50 51.56
CA GLU A 551 -31.92 -29.36 50.57
C GLU A 551 -33.07 -28.51 51.18
N VAL A 552 -34.06 -27.98 50.45
CA VAL A 552 -34.48 -28.13 49.04
C VAL A 552 -34.60 -26.70 48.40
N HIS A 553 -35.37 -26.30 47.38
CA HIS A 553 -36.48 -26.85 46.58
C HIS A 553 -36.50 -26.23 45.16
N ALA A 554 -37.65 -26.20 44.47
CA ALA A 554 -37.82 -25.64 43.11
C ALA A 554 -39.19 -24.95 42.92
N ALA A 555 -39.29 -24.01 41.97
CA ALA A 555 -40.51 -23.63 41.21
C ALA A 555 -40.23 -22.42 40.28
N SER A 556 -41.13 -22.13 39.33
CA SER A 556 -41.09 -20.94 38.45
C SER A 556 -42.44 -20.18 38.45
N PRO A 557 -42.80 -19.30 37.49
CA PRO A 557 -43.27 -17.94 37.82
C PRO A 557 -44.79 -17.72 37.63
N PRO A 558 -45.27 -16.49 37.86
CA PRO A 558 -46.48 -15.99 37.19
C PRO A 558 -46.29 -14.65 36.44
N ILE A 559 -47.31 -14.30 35.67
CA ILE A 559 -47.40 -13.16 34.72
C ILE A 559 -48.54 -12.22 35.16
N SER A 560 -48.41 -10.90 34.99
CA SER A 560 -49.46 -9.97 34.46
C SER A 560 -49.17 -8.49 34.77
N THR A 561 -49.91 -7.45 34.33
CA THR A 561 -50.56 -7.00 33.05
C THR A 561 -51.24 -5.64 33.38
N ILE A 562 -51.80 -4.90 32.40
CA ILE A 562 -52.72 -3.73 32.54
C ILE A 562 -52.00 -2.35 32.70
N SER A 563 -52.46 -1.20 32.17
CA SER A 563 -53.07 -0.75 30.88
C SER A 563 -53.78 0.64 31.06
N SER A 564 -54.23 1.27 29.95
CA SER A 564 -55.18 2.41 29.83
C SER A 564 -54.58 3.85 29.90
N ARG A 565 -55.07 4.89 29.17
CA ARG A 565 -56.10 4.96 28.08
C ARG A 565 -56.09 6.29 27.26
N SER A 566 -56.40 6.21 25.94
CA SER A 566 -57.07 7.23 25.06
C SER A 566 -56.43 8.63 24.83
N THR A 567 -56.72 9.45 23.80
CA THR A 567 -57.93 9.61 22.92
C THR A 567 -57.60 10.16 21.48
N LYS A 568 -58.60 10.26 20.58
CA LYS A 568 -58.55 10.59 19.11
C LYS A 568 -58.57 12.09 18.70
N CYS A 569 -58.08 12.41 17.49
CA CYS A 569 -58.77 12.97 16.27
C CYS A 569 -57.69 13.26 15.17
N GLU A 570 -57.82 13.07 13.84
CA GLU A 570 -58.78 13.56 12.80
C GLU A 570 -58.69 15.10 12.60
N SER A 571 -58.56 15.71 11.40
CA SER A 571 -59.01 15.35 10.03
C SER A 571 -58.02 15.62 8.85
N MET A 572 -58.47 16.07 7.65
CA MET A 572 -57.83 15.93 6.31
C MET A 572 -57.61 17.28 5.53
N ASP A 573 -57.20 17.17 4.24
CA ASP A 573 -57.20 18.17 3.13
C ASP A 573 -56.03 19.20 2.99
N ALA A 574 -55.77 19.82 1.81
CA ALA A 574 -55.70 19.34 0.41
C ALA A 574 -55.10 20.42 -0.55
N ASN A 575 -54.33 19.98 -1.56
CA ASN A 575 -53.98 20.62 -2.87
C ASN A 575 -54.24 22.13 -3.14
N LYS A 576 -53.19 22.87 -3.57
CA LYS A 576 -53.04 23.32 -5.01
C LYS A 576 -51.69 23.98 -5.37
N LYS A 577 -51.44 24.08 -6.69
CA LYS A 577 -50.35 24.82 -7.35
C LYS A 577 -50.80 26.23 -7.79
N VAL A 578 -49.86 27.10 -8.20
CA VAL A 578 -49.67 27.57 -9.61
C VAL A 578 -48.46 28.54 -9.68
N ASP A 579 -47.90 28.67 -10.89
CA ASP A 579 -46.74 29.48 -11.32
C ASP A 579 -47.00 31.01 -11.24
N ASP A 580 -46.05 31.93 -11.47
CA ASP A 580 -45.57 32.31 -12.82
C ASP A 580 -44.21 33.08 -12.80
N SER A 581 -43.83 33.66 -13.95
CA SER A 581 -42.52 34.15 -14.36
C SER A 581 -42.55 35.59 -14.92
N ILE A 582 -41.37 36.23 -15.11
CA ILE A 582 -41.04 37.32 -16.08
C ILE A 582 -39.55 37.72 -15.94
N ALA A 583 -38.95 38.38 -16.94
CA ALA A 583 -37.51 38.70 -17.02
C ALA A 583 -37.20 40.03 -17.78
N VAL A 584 -35.90 40.29 -18.07
CA VAL A 584 -35.30 41.12 -19.17
C VAL A 584 -34.56 42.45 -18.80
N SER A 585 -33.28 42.56 -19.26
CA SER A 585 -32.41 43.76 -19.54
C SER A 585 -31.87 44.66 -18.38
N LEU A 586 -30.58 45.10 -18.32
CA LEU A 586 -29.64 45.88 -19.21
C LEU A 586 -29.89 47.42 -19.14
N GLU A 587 -28.92 48.38 -19.10
CA GLU A 587 -27.48 48.45 -19.53
C GLU A 587 -26.48 49.16 -18.54
N LYS A 588 -25.42 49.84 -19.06
CA LYS A 588 -24.14 50.33 -18.46
C LYS A 588 -24.10 51.88 -18.28
N ILE A 589 -23.05 52.44 -17.64
CA ILE A 589 -22.08 53.47 -18.16
C ILE A 589 -21.05 53.92 -17.06
N GLU A 590 -20.08 54.80 -17.41
CA GLU A 590 -18.67 54.89 -16.92
C GLU A 590 -18.33 55.97 -15.84
N ASN A 591 -17.03 56.12 -15.52
CA ASN A 591 -16.40 57.08 -14.57
C ASN A 591 -16.26 58.52 -15.12
N PRO A 592 -15.87 59.52 -14.30
CA PRO A 592 -14.44 59.97 -14.27
C PRO A 592 -13.93 60.35 -12.85
N ALA A 593 -12.78 61.06 -12.73
CA ALA A 593 -12.05 61.34 -11.47
C ALA A 593 -11.54 62.80 -11.37
N ASP A 594 -11.14 63.29 -10.17
CA ASP A 594 -9.89 64.07 -9.92
C ASP A 594 -9.64 64.55 -8.45
N ILE A 595 -8.41 64.31 -7.96
CA ILE A 595 -7.39 65.19 -7.30
C ILE A 595 -7.85 66.55 -6.65
N PRO A 596 -7.40 66.99 -5.43
CA PRO A 596 -5.97 67.16 -5.04
C PRO A 596 -5.52 66.96 -3.56
N TYR A 597 -4.19 67.15 -3.36
CA TYR A 597 -3.38 67.39 -2.14
C TYR A 597 -3.88 68.55 -1.23
N GLN A 598 -3.36 68.90 -0.02
CA GLN A 598 -2.08 68.73 0.72
C GLN A 598 -2.35 69.01 2.25
N ASN A 599 -1.50 69.08 3.29
CA ASN A 599 -0.04 68.93 3.59
C ASN A 599 0.13 68.68 5.13
N GLY A 600 1.35 68.42 5.66
CA GLY A 600 1.68 68.49 7.10
C GLY A 600 3.01 67.79 7.51
N GLN A 601 3.87 68.46 8.31
CA GLN A 601 5.22 68.00 8.69
C GLN A 601 5.38 67.73 10.20
N ILE A 602 6.37 66.91 10.60
CA ILE A 602 7.51 67.25 11.51
C ILE A 602 8.37 66.00 11.81
N GLU A 603 9.68 66.19 12.04
CA GLU A 603 10.69 65.13 12.21
C GLU A 603 11.23 64.95 13.65
N VAL A 604 11.55 63.69 13.98
CA VAL A 604 12.79 63.19 14.65
C VAL A 604 13.40 63.94 15.85
N LEU A 605 13.53 63.23 16.99
CA LEU A 605 14.84 63.00 17.64
C LEU A 605 14.83 61.83 18.66
N SER A 606 16.02 61.44 19.16
CA SER A 606 16.32 60.11 19.72
C SER A 606 17.05 60.15 21.09
N ARG A 607 16.98 59.05 21.87
CA ARG A 607 17.86 58.69 23.01
C ARG A 607 17.85 57.16 23.26
N CYS A 608 18.87 56.62 23.93
CA CYS A 608 19.26 55.20 23.82
C CYS A 608 19.32 54.42 25.16
N ASN A 609 18.88 53.15 25.13
CA ASN A 609 19.41 51.92 25.82
C ASN A 609 19.49 51.89 27.38
N PRO A 610 19.69 50.69 28.02
CA PRO A 610 18.97 49.40 27.97
C PRO A 610 18.59 48.99 29.45
N PRO A 611 18.52 47.72 29.93
CA PRO A 611 18.35 46.37 29.34
C PRO A 611 17.20 45.54 30.02
N ASN A 612 17.18 44.21 29.79
CA ASN A 612 16.40 43.14 30.48
C ASN A 612 14.84 43.19 30.36
N ASP A 613 14.09 42.08 30.43
CA ASP A 613 14.46 40.67 30.62
C ASP A 613 13.60 39.70 29.77
N SER A 614 13.95 38.42 29.73
CA SER A 614 13.36 37.40 28.84
C SER A 614 12.05 36.76 29.36
N LEU A 615 11.16 36.37 28.43
CA LEU A 615 9.95 35.57 28.71
C LEU A 615 9.80 34.42 27.67
N PRO A 616 9.25 33.24 28.06
CA PRO A 616 9.40 32.01 27.28
C PRO A 616 8.37 31.84 26.15
N ALA A 617 8.83 31.30 25.01
CA ALA A 617 8.02 31.05 23.81
C ALA A 617 6.94 29.95 23.94
N ALA A 618 6.79 29.32 25.11
CA ALA A 618 5.91 28.17 25.33
C ALA A 618 4.41 28.49 25.28
N ALA A 619 4.00 29.76 25.48
CA ALA A 619 2.59 30.15 25.47
C ALA A 619 2.01 30.27 24.04
N ASN A 620 2.84 30.60 23.05
CA ASN A 620 2.34 30.89 21.69
C ASN A 620 2.11 29.62 20.85
N THR A 621 2.77 28.51 21.18
CA THR A 621 2.65 27.25 20.44
C THR A 621 1.36 26.48 20.75
N SER A 622 0.75 26.65 21.93
CA SER A 622 -0.55 26.04 22.25
C SER A 622 -1.69 26.67 21.43
N SER A 623 -1.78 28.00 21.44
CA SER A 623 -2.74 28.77 20.65
C SER A 623 -2.64 28.44 19.15
N PHE A 624 -1.42 28.35 18.61
CA PHE A 624 -1.22 27.97 17.21
C PHE A 624 -1.68 26.54 16.91
N LYS A 625 -1.37 25.55 17.77
CA LYS A 625 -1.85 24.16 17.60
C LYS A 625 -3.38 24.06 17.66
N GLU A 626 -4.05 24.87 18.48
CA GLU A 626 -5.52 24.87 18.58
C GLU A 626 -6.21 25.58 17.40
N ALA A 627 -5.66 26.71 16.95
CA ALA A 627 -6.12 27.39 15.74
C ALA A 627 -5.94 26.52 14.47
N GLU A 628 -4.77 25.89 14.32
CA GLU A 628 -4.54 24.92 13.23
C GLU A 628 -5.53 23.75 13.31
N LYS A 629 -5.81 23.21 14.51
CA LYS A 629 -6.80 22.13 14.68
C LYS A 629 -8.20 22.55 14.17
N MET A 630 -8.68 23.75 14.47
CA MET A 630 -9.96 24.23 13.94
C MET A 630 -9.95 24.36 12.40
N VAL A 631 -8.82 24.76 11.81
CA VAL A 631 -8.65 24.80 10.35
C VAL A 631 -8.58 23.39 9.75
N LEU A 632 -7.93 22.42 10.41
CA LEU A 632 -7.99 21.00 10.03
C LEU A 632 -9.44 20.50 10.02
N GLU A 633 -10.19 20.68 11.12
CA GLU A 633 -11.58 20.21 11.22
C GLU A 633 -12.49 20.83 10.14
N LYS A 634 -12.31 22.12 9.83
CA LYS A 634 -13.05 22.81 8.76
C LYS A 634 -12.65 22.33 7.35
N ASN A 635 -11.36 22.11 7.09
CA ASN A 635 -10.86 21.63 5.80
C ASN A 635 -11.08 20.12 5.57
N MET A 636 -11.33 19.35 6.62
CA MET A 636 -11.60 17.90 6.56
C MET A 636 -13.10 17.54 6.60
N ALA A 637 -13.98 18.53 6.76
CA ALA A 637 -15.43 18.39 6.64
C ALA A 637 -15.84 18.25 5.16
N GLY A 638 -15.70 17.06 4.60
CA GLY A 638 -16.11 16.77 3.22
C GLY A 638 -17.64 16.88 3.03
N PRO A 639 -18.14 17.28 1.85
CA PRO A 639 -19.57 17.46 1.57
C PRO A 639 -20.37 16.14 1.41
N TYR A 640 -19.81 15.02 1.88
CA TYR A 640 -20.32 13.65 1.67
C TYR A 640 -20.88 13.01 2.96
N VAL A 641 -20.96 13.75 4.07
CA VAL A 641 -21.40 13.22 5.38
C VAL A 641 -22.91 13.05 5.42
N SER A 642 -23.37 11.80 5.27
CA SER A 642 -24.72 11.36 5.66
C SER A 642 -24.61 10.07 6.46
N HIS A 643 -24.58 10.18 7.79
CA HIS A 643 -24.51 9.02 8.68
C HIS A 643 -25.91 8.43 8.92
N GLN A 644 -26.12 7.20 8.46
CA GLN A 644 -27.23 6.37 8.91
C GLN A 644 -26.77 4.90 8.91
N ALA A 645 -26.75 4.28 10.08
CA ALA A 645 -26.31 2.90 10.24
C ALA A 645 -27.46 1.96 9.86
N PHE A 646 -27.23 1.10 8.88
CA PHE A 646 -28.19 0.11 8.38
C PHE A 646 -27.51 -1.26 8.20
N PRO A 647 -28.29 -2.37 8.15
CA PRO A 647 -27.73 -3.72 8.14
C PRO A 647 -26.91 -4.03 6.88
N GLU A 648 -25.92 -4.90 7.04
CA GLU A 648 -25.26 -5.56 5.91
C GLU A 648 -26.30 -6.38 5.12
N LEU A 649 -26.28 -6.24 3.79
CA LEU A 649 -26.97 -7.13 2.86
C LEU A 649 -25.90 -7.88 2.06
N ASP A 650 -25.99 -9.21 2.08
CA ASP A 650 -25.08 -10.09 1.35
C ASP A 650 -25.29 -9.98 -0.16
N GLU A 651 -24.45 -9.20 -0.84
CA GLU A 651 -24.09 -9.41 -2.25
C GLU A 651 -22.83 -8.61 -2.59
N LEU A 652 -21.69 -9.30 -2.75
CA LEU A 652 -20.51 -8.91 -3.57
C LEU A 652 -19.37 -9.95 -3.44
N GLU A 653 -19.61 -11.19 -3.86
CA GLU A 653 -18.52 -11.97 -4.47
C GLU A 653 -18.63 -11.81 -5.99
N ASP A 654 -18.10 -10.70 -6.53
CA ASP A 654 -17.63 -10.73 -7.91
C ASP A 654 -16.48 -9.74 -8.21
N ASP A 655 -15.26 -10.30 -8.17
CA ASP A 655 -14.03 -9.79 -8.79
C ASP A 655 -13.62 -10.74 -9.96
N SER A 656 -14.56 -11.50 -10.52
CA SER A 656 -14.35 -12.56 -11.52
C SER A 656 -15.07 -12.32 -12.86
N GLU A 657 -16.31 -11.80 -12.86
CA GLU A 657 -17.03 -11.36 -14.07
C GLU A 657 -16.51 -10.01 -14.60
N TYR A 658 -15.21 -9.97 -14.88
CA TYR A 658 -14.69 -9.30 -16.07
C TYR A 658 -14.07 -10.30 -17.07
N ARG A 659 -14.35 -11.60 -16.91
CA ARG A 659 -14.08 -12.64 -17.91
C ARG A 659 -15.39 -13.21 -18.48
N HIS A 660 -15.54 -13.06 -19.80
CA HIS A 660 -16.57 -13.65 -20.66
C HIS A 660 -18.05 -13.24 -20.45
N GLN A 661 -18.41 -12.03 -20.89
CA GLN A 661 -19.70 -11.84 -21.58
C GLN A 661 -19.48 -11.15 -22.94
N VAL A 662 -19.16 -11.96 -23.96
CA VAL A 662 -19.39 -11.59 -25.37
C VAL A 662 -20.83 -11.95 -25.70
N LYS A 663 -21.69 -10.97 -25.96
CA LYS A 663 -23.01 -11.16 -26.57
C LYS A 663 -23.31 -10.06 -27.59
N ASP A 664 -23.90 -10.47 -28.69
CA ASP A 664 -24.01 -9.70 -29.92
C ASP A 664 -24.92 -8.47 -29.80
N PHE A 665 -24.38 -7.30 -30.15
CA PHE A 665 -25.15 -6.14 -30.57
C PHE A 665 -24.99 -5.90 -32.07
N SER A 666 -25.48 -6.85 -32.87
CA SER A 666 -25.55 -6.73 -34.34
C SER A 666 -26.95 -7.03 -34.88
N ARG A 667 -27.90 -6.11 -34.65
CA ARG A 667 -29.08 -5.93 -35.50
C ARG A 667 -29.83 -4.62 -35.21
N ASN A 668 -29.62 -3.61 -36.07
CA ASN A 668 -30.69 -2.95 -36.82
C ASN A 668 -30.18 -1.73 -37.61
N MET A 669 -29.71 -1.96 -38.84
CA MET A 669 -29.94 -1.03 -39.95
C MET A 669 -30.31 -1.83 -41.20
N LYS A 670 -31.24 -1.28 -42.00
CA LYS A 670 -31.72 -1.88 -43.24
C LYS A 670 -30.99 -1.27 -44.44
N SER A 671 -30.54 -2.07 -45.40
CA SER A 671 -30.51 -1.65 -46.80
C SER A 671 -30.49 -2.84 -47.77
N SER A 672 -31.14 -2.66 -48.92
CA SER A 672 -30.87 -3.24 -50.25
C SER A 672 -30.38 -4.69 -50.37
N GLN A 673 -31.21 -5.54 -51.01
CA GLN A 673 -30.82 -6.82 -51.59
C GLN A 673 -29.90 -6.63 -52.82
N MET A 674 -28.95 -7.55 -53.04
CA MET A 674 -28.70 -8.11 -54.37
C MET A 674 -27.96 -9.46 -54.29
N GLU A 675 -28.56 -10.47 -54.92
CA GLU A 675 -27.97 -11.74 -55.38
C GLU A 675 -26.94 -11.45 -56.52
N PRO A 676 -26.00 -12.36 -56.91
CA PRO A 676 -26.33 -13.79 -57.08
C PRO A 676 -25.27 -14.89 -56.81
N SER A 677 -25.84 -16.08 -56.59
CA SER A 677 -25.44 -17.39 -57.15
C SER A 677 -24.06 -18.00 -56.89
N GLU A 678 -24.11 -19.10 -56.13
CA GLU A 678 -23.45 -20.40 -56.34
C GLU A 678 -22.56 -20.59 -57.59
N GLU A 679 -21.39 -21.21 -57.39
CA GLU A 679 -20.96 -22.34 -58.23
C GLU A 679 -20.20 -23.37 -57.37
N SER A 680 -20.16 -24.64 -57.78
CA SER A 680 -19.70 -25.74 -56.91
C SER A 680 -18.76 -26.72 -57.61
N VAL A 681 -17.67 -27.09 -56.94
CA VAL A 681 -16.82 -28.24 -57.30
C VAL A 681 -16.37 -28.95 -56.03
N SER A 682 -16.43 -30.28 -56.05
CA SER A 682 -15.97 -31.18 -54.98
C SER A 682 -14.87 -32.11 -55.52
N VAL A 683 -14.13 -32.81 -54.63
CA VAL A 683 -13.75 -34.24 -54.71
C VAL A 683 -12.44 -34.56 -53.94
N SER A 684 -12.49 -35.71 -53.24
CA SER A 684 -11.36 -36.55 -52.75
C SER A 684 -10.35 -36.05 -51.70
N ALA A 685 -10.22 -36.88 -50.66
CA ALA A 685 -8.96 -37.31 -50.04
C ALA A 685 -8.93 -38.86 -50.12
N PRO A 686 -7.98 -39.62 -49.52
CA PRO A 686 -6.64 -39.30 -49.00
C PRO A 686 -5.56 -40.24 -49.65
N VAL A 687 -4.35 -40.36 -49.09
CA VAL A 687 -3.59 -41.64 -48.90
C VAL A 687 -2.24 -41.41 -48.18
N ASN A 688 -1.78 -42.42 -47.41
CA ASN A 688 -0.49 -42.43 -46.70
C ASN A 688 0.67 -42.93 -47.57
N SER A 689 1.91 -42.53 -47.25
CA SER A 689 3.12 -43.31 -47.52
C SER A 689 4.19 -43.08 -46.44
N SER A 690 5.26 -43.90 -46.42
CA SER A 690 6.07 -44.15 -45.22
C SER A 690 7.58 -44.27 -45.47
N ASN A 691 8.37 -43.96 -44.44
CA ASN A 691 9.74 -44.44 -44.15
C ASN A 691 10.89 -44.06 -45.14
N GLY A 692 11.99 -43.58 -44.56
CA GLY A 692 13.30 -43.45 -45.21
C GLY A 692 14.37 -43.03 -44.20
N ALA A 693 15.55 -43.67 -44.22
CA ALA A 693 16.67 -43.38 -43.32
C ALA A 693 17.77 -42.52 -44.01
N GLY A 694 18.78 -42.07 -43.25
CA GLY A 694 19.93 -41.28 -43.74
C GLY A 694 20.97 -42.09 -44.57
N PRO A 695 22.24 -41.63 -44.71
CA PRO A 695 23.09 -41.22 -43.57
C PRO A 695 24.18 -40.12 -43.82
N SER A 696 24.91 -39.80 -42.73
CA SER A 696 26.37 -39.46 -42.60
C SER A 696 27.09 -38.44 -43.51
N THR A 697 27.72 -37.42 -42.89
CA THR A 697 29.20 -37.23 -42.68
C THR A 697 29.41 -35.86 -41.99
N ASP A 698 30.05 -35.69 -40.83
CA ASP A 698 31.41 -36.02 -40.34
C ASP A 698 32.48 -34.92 -40.58
N SER A 699 33.03 -34.36 -39.48
CA SER A 699 34.41 -33.84 -39.34
C SER A 699 34.73 -33.49 -37.87
N TYR A 700 36.01 -33.55 -37.48
CA TYR A 700 36.49 -33.66 -36.08
C TYR A 700 37.29 -32.44 -35.55
N ASN A 701 37.22 -32.22 -34.22
CA ASN A 701 38.34 -32.03 -33.25
C ASN A 701 37.83 -31.50 -31.89
N GLY A 702 38.40 -31.82 -30.71
CA GLY A 702 39.43 -32.82 -30.36
C GLY A 702 40.18 -32.53 -29.04
N GLY A 703 40.13 -33.46 -28.05
CA GLY A 703 40.90 -33.47 -26.77
C GLY A 703 40.02 -33.28 -25.51
N LEU A 704 39.93 -34.18 -24.50
CA LEU A 704 40.91 -34.85 -23.59
C LEU A 704 41.43 -33.90 -22.49
N GLU A 705 41.57 -34.27 -21.21
CA GLU A 705 41.59 -35.57 -20.47
C GLU A 705 40.49 -35.59 -19.33
N GLU A 706 39.90 -36.70 -18.83
CA GLU A 706 40.40 -37.89 -18.07
C GLU A 706 40.90 -37.55 -16.62
N LEU A 707 40.63 -38.23 -15.48
CA LEU A 707 40.10 -39.57 -15.04
C LEU A 707 39.28 -39.41 -13.71
N GLU A 708 38.13 -40.07 -13.45
CA GLU A 708 37.87 -41.41 -12.81
C GLU A 708 38.24 -41.58 -11.30
N PRO A 709 37.64 -42.50 -10.49
CA PRO A 709 36.26 -43.05 -10.54
C PRO A 709 35.54 -43.32 -9.17
N ALA A 710 34.32 -43.86 -9.33
CA ALA A 710 33.34 -44.49 -8.44
C ALA A 710 33.74 -45.26 -7.15
N GLU A 711 32.72 -45.51 -6.30
CA GLU A 711 32.48 -46.86 -5.77
C GLU A 711 30.96 -47.18 -5.68
N LEU A 712 30.58 -48.47 -5.72
CA LEU A 712 29.20 -48.98 -5.80
C LEU A 712 28.94 -50.07 -4.76
N MET A 713 27.72 -50.15 -4.21
CA MET A 713 27.20 -51.37 -3.56
C MET A 713 25.76 -51.69 -4.01
N VAL A 714 25.44 -52.98 -3.98
CA VAL A 714 24.30 -53.63 -4.66
C VAL A 714 23.31 -54.22 -3.62
N PRO A 715 21.98 -54.30 -3.88
CA PRO A 715 20.98 -54.31 -2.82
C PRO A 715 20.45 -55.69 -2.38
N SER A 716 19.90 -55.74 -1.16
CA SER A 716 18.99 -56.77 -0.62
C SER A 716 18.33 -56.23 0.67
N SER A 717 17.15 -56.66 1.15
CA SER A 717 16.04 -57.40 0.53
C SER A 717 14.74 -57.18 1.36
N ASN A 718 13.58 -57.45 0.76
CA ASN A 718 12.22 -57.61 1.34
C ASN A 718 11.93 -57.12 2.79
N GLY A 719 11.08 -56.09 2.90
CA GLY A 719 10.34 -55.75 4.13
C GLY A 719 8.95 -55.17 3.81
N THR A 720 7.90 -55.79 4.34
CA THR A 720 6.49 -55.36 4.14
C THR A 720 6.23 -54.01 4.83
N PRO A 721 5.52 -53.05 4.21
CA PRO A 721 5.30 -51.74 4.82
C PRO A 721 4.34 -51.79 6.03
N PRO A 722 4.57 -50.98 7.08
CA PRO A 722 3.57 -50.72 8.11
C PRO A 722 2.46 -49.80 7.58
N GLU A 723 1.24 -49.96 8.12
CA GLU A 723 0.08 -49.14 7.74
C GLU A 723 0.28 -47.64 8.05
N PRO A 724 -0.34 -46.73 7.28
CA PRO A 724 -0.18 -45.30 7.47
C PRO A 724 -0.82 -44.83 8.77
N VAL A 725 0.01 -44.43 9.74
CA VAL A 725 -0.43 -43.77 10.98
C VAL A 725 -1.23 -42.52 10.62
N ALA A 726 -2.52 -42.53 10.93
CA ALA A 726 -3.46 -41.49 10.53
C ALA A 726 -3.00 -40.10 10.99
N GLN A 727 -2.73 -39.20 10.04
CA GLN A 727 -2.30 -37.83 10.33
C GLN A 727 -3.38 -37.11 11.16
N LYS A 728 -3.01 -36.77 12.40
CA LYS A 728 -3.88 -36.10 13.36
C LYS A 728 -4.12 -34.65 12.91
N LYS A 729 -5.22 -34.43 12.17
CA LYS A 729 -5.58 -33.13 11.58
C LYS A 729 -5.37 -31.99 12.60
N SER A 730 -4.49 -31.05 12.28
CA SER A 730 -4.09 -29.97 13.18
C SER A 730 -5.26 -29.01 13.43
N ILE A 731 -5.73 -28.94 14.67
CA ILE A 731 -6.88 -28.11 15.03
C ILE A 731 -6.41 -26.66 15.26
N ILE A 732 -6.65 -25.80 14.29
CA ILE A 732 -6.48 -24.34 14.43
C ILE A 732 -7.58 -23.80 15.38
N ARG A 733 -7.30 -23.86 16.69
CA ARG A 733 -8.15 -23.32 17.77
C ARG A 733 -7.41 -22.21 18.50
N LEU A 734 -7.81 -20.97 18.23
CA LEU A 734 -7.14 -19.78 18.72
C LEU A 734 -7.53 -19.47 20.17
N ASN A 735 -6.83 -20.10 21.12
CA ASN A 735 -6.96 -19.81 22.55
C ASN A 735 -6.22 -18.51 22.92
N PHE A 736 -6.95 -17.52 23.45
CA PHE A 736 -6.44 -16.21 23.89
C PHE A 736 -6.46 -16.05 25.42
N THR A 737 -5.98 -17.06 26.17
CA THR A 737 -6.00 -17.00 27.64
C THR A 737 -5.11 -15.90 28.22
N SER A 738 -5.70 -15.09 29.11
CA SER A 738 -5.02 -14.08 29.93
C SER A 738 -4.87 -14.59 31.37
N LEU A 739 -3.72 -15.18 31.69
CA LEU A 739 -3.41 -15.65 33.04
C LEU A 739 -3.04 -14.48 33.98
N SER A 740 -4.05 -13.83 34.55
CA SER A 740 -3.93 -12.96 35.71
C SER A 740 -4.29 -13.72 36.99
N LYS A 741 -3.29 -14.23 37.72
CA LYS A 741 -3.50 -14.79 39.07
C LYS A 741 -3.91 -13.66 40.02
N ALA A 742 -5.18 -13.60 40.40
CA ALA A 742 -5.66 -12.74 41.47
C ALA A 742 -5.12 -13.23 42.83
N ALA A 743 -4.27 -12.43 43.47
CA ALA A 743 -3.75 -12.73 44.80
C ALA A 743 -4.72 -12.18 45.87
N GLY A 744 -5.75 -12.95 46.21
CA GLY A 744 -6.69 -12.60 47.28
C GLY A 744 -6.01 -12.61 48.65
N LYS A 745 -5.76 -11.44 49.24
CA LYS A 745 -5.47 -11.31 50.67
C LYS A 745 -6.78 -11.13 51.43
N SER A 746 -7.18 -12.14 52.20
CA SER A 746 -8.28 -12.02 53.15
C SER A 746 -7.89 -11.08 54.29
N SER A 747 -8.75 -10.12 54.61
CA SER A 747 -8.70 -9.47 55.92
C SER A 747 -9.12 -10.47 57.01
N LYS A 748 -8.34 -10.51 58.09
CA LYS A 748 -8.80 -10.94 59.41
C LYS A 748 -8.30 -9.92 60.41
N GLY A 749 -9.19 -9.39 61.22
CA GLY A 749 -8.81 -8.66 62.42
C GLY A 749 -8.68 -9.63 63.60
N CYS A 750 -7.58 -9.50 64.33
CA CYS A 750 -7.62 -9.21 65.75
C CYS A 750 -6.36 -8.40 66.12
#